data_AF-A0A938X7E6-F1
#
_entry.id   AF-A0A938X7E6-F1
#
_cell.length_a   1.000
_cell.length_b   1.000
_cell.length_c   1.000
_cell.angle_alpha   90.00
_cell.angle_beta   90.00
_cell.angle_gamma   90.00
#
_symmetry.space_group_name_H-M   'P 1'
#
loop_
_entity.id
_entity.type
_entity.pdbx_description
1 polymer ?
#
loop_
_entity_poly.entity_id
_entity_poly.type
_entity_poly.pdbx_seq_one_letter_code
_entity_poly.pdbx_strand_id
1 'polypeptide(L)'
;MKSKSCNRAFAILLSLVLIIALLPTTVFATGSTKVTEKNGLSAALKDSEITEIHVAGNMTVYTGELNTDKTIVIDSGYTLTVSSASDFQTGNLIISDGATLKVVATSVSWPAHVYGTVENNGTILMTKQTDNGGNLFWHAKTTGTGICSTETCNKTVCIDYGAIPSEMFTAESTNYKINILKDSSKKATFSIDETDLIPGNTVTATIDNLVDGIDPAEVFKFQWTGNSTILSNEATCQIPIEMGGKQISVTASFKTNIPYVMVYSGSSFQTSITKWSGTVASVDKTTLYVDMINGNDSNAGTEDQPLKTLDKAIDNIAAGGTIFLIGDYDATGGYYVYSFLENITIKGSGAEKSTLTTWKETYIGDGVTVTFDNIDFAVSSDLFTKYPNSTGTGSLIFQNVSGGNISVSDLDSVTLKNSSLGSQNLQTNTLEMDESTLNGKFSCNDFVAKGNAALVLNGTGSIAKTSTVEQPVTVTPSSLANGTLVIEVPEESPEWADNFVLNDTENGKFALKCRTSTYGDPCLIVTEKLVAGGPLHVAFAPECSGDVVDKEPGKTYIDVPNEFYAAVTSAVWSGYSDIDGKTWQAGDIPELTVVMRTDISGTNRDSYYFAEDFDPSQFIIYDWQDLNQFAENFYKEEYQIDGVTAVVKTGQGVSDDGKTFTFTLQFPAVTHNLQKVDYKAPTCTAEGNEEYWFCKNCNKYFFDENATEETTLEQTIIPATGHNWGEPEWSWSEDGKTCTVTFTCENDETHKETPEVTVTSEVKTPATCTETGVTTYTATVEFNGKTYTDMKEVADIPATGHSYEDGKCTVCGAADPNYKPTEPGDEDTDSPQTGDSSNILLWVALLFLSGGALSAVTYKKKKQTN
;
A
#
# COMPACT_ATOMS: atom_id res chain seq x y z
N MET A 1 -85.29 119.45 -7.44
CA MET A 1 -86.15 120.55 -6.94
C MET A 1 -87.33 119.94 -6.22
N LYS A 2 -87.52 120.31 -4.93
CA LYS A 2 -88.76 120.43 -4.14
C LYS A 2 -89.78 119.27 -4.22
N SER A 3 -90.31 118.69 -3.14
CA SER A 3 -90.26 119.04 -1.71
C SER A 3 -91.03 117.99 -0.89
N LYS A 4 -90.63 117.84 0.39
CA LYS A 4 -91.49 117.69 1.60
C LYS A 4 -92.41 116.45 1.68
N SER A 5 -92.07 115.46 2.52
CA SER A 5 -92.35 115.37 3.97
C SER A 5 -93.84 115.24 4.31
N CYS A 6 -94.30 114.08 4.78
CA CYS A 6 -94.65 113.85 6.20
C CYS A 6 -95.33 112.47 6.42
N ASN A 7 -94.92 111.84 7.52
CA ASN A 7 -95.67 110.97 8.44
C ASN A 7 -96.06 109.50 8.13
N ARG A 8 -95.86 108.75 9.21
CA ARG A 8 -96.16 107.35 9.51
C ARG A 8 -97.65 107.01 9.37
N ALA A 9 -97.88 105.72 9.09
CA ALA A 9 -99.09 104.91 9.36
C ALA A 9 -100.29 105.01 8.39
N PHE A 10 -100.61 103.85 7.81
CA PHE A 10 -101.90 103.36 7.32
C PHE A 10 -102.64 104.06 6.16
N ALA A 11 -102.66 103.39 5.00
CA ALA A 11 -103.85 102.97 4.23
C ALA A 11 -103.37 102.38 2.87
N ILE A 12 -103.62 101.12 2.50
CA ILE A 12 -104.92 100.49 2.21
C ILE A 12 -105.53 101.06 0.91
N LEU A 13 -105.84 100.14 -0.02
CA LEU A 13 -106.44 100.26 -1.35
C LEU A 13 -105.48 100.46 -2.54
N LEU A 14 -105.49 99.44 -3.41
CA LEU A 14 -105.14 99.42 -4.83
C LEU A 14 -103.70 99.07 -5.27
N SER A 15 -103.24 97.89 -4.88
CA SER A 15 -102.45 97.03 -5.77
C SER A 15 -102.87 95.58 -5.57
N LEU A 16 -104.08 95.27 -6.04
CA LEU A 16 -104.77 94.00 -5.87
C LEU A 16 -105.19 93.52 -7.27
N VAL A 17 -104.25 92.98 -8.03
CA VAL A 17 -104.51 92.07 -9.16
C VAL A 17 -103.33 91.09 -9.26
N LEU A 18 -103.66 89.81 -9.29
CA LEU A 18 -102.82 88.61 -9.43
C LEU A 18 -102.07 88.09 -8.19
N ILE A 19 -102.84 87.50 -7.26
CA ILE A 19 -102.45 86.27 -6.55
C ILE A 19 -103.20 85.12 -7.22
N ILE A 20 -102.50 84.21 -7.90
CA ILE A 20 -102.82 82.77 -7.87
C ILE A 20 -101.48 82.05 -7.79
N ALA A 21 -101.29 81.37 -6.65
CA ALA A 21 -100.21 80.44 -6.43
C ALA A 21 -100.29 79.30 -7.46
N LEU A 22 -99.26 79.17 -8.30
CA LEU A 22 -98.96 77.95 -9.03
C LEU A 22 -98.43 76.93 -8.02
N LEU A 23 -99.34 76.16 -7.42
CA LEU A 23 -98.99 74.83 -6.94
C LEU A 23 -98.90 73.95 -8.19
N PRO A 24 -97.78 73.25 -8.46
CA PRO A 24 -97.78 72.21 -9.48
C PRO A 24 -98.70 71.09 -9.00
N THR A 25 -99.90 71.01 -9.55
CA THR A 25 -100.67 69.76 -9.57
C THR A 25 -99.93 68.80 -10.48
N THR A 26 -99.10 67.95 -9.91
CA THR A 26 -98.53 66.80 -10.61
C THR A 26 -99.69 65.89 -10.99
N VAL A 27 -100.04 65.85 -12.27
CA VAL A 27 -100.94 64.84 -12.83
C VAL A 27 -100.15 63.54 -12.83
N PHE A 28 -100.43 62.67 -11.87
CA PHE A 28 -99.84 61.33 -11.84
C PHE A 28 -100.41 60.52 -13.01
N ALA A 29 -99.56 59.72 -13.65
CA ALA A 29 -99.99 58.81 -14.70
C ALA A 29 -101.04 57.81 -14.17
N THR A 30 -101.92 57.30 -15.03
CA THR A 30 -102.85 56.21 -14.68
C THR A 30 -102.09 55.05 -14.06
N GLY A 31 -102.42 54.71 -12.81
CA GLY A 31 -101.74 53.66 -12.03
C GLY A 31 -100.80 54.16 -10.92
N SER A 32 -100.61 55.48 -10.74
CA SER A 32 -99.77 56.05 -9.67
C SER A 32 -100.60 56.73 -8.56
N THR A 33 -100.20 56.58 -7.30
CA THR A 33 -100.90 57.16 -6.13
C THR A 33 -99.94 57.83 -5.14
N LYS A 34 -100.47 58.75 -4.32
CA LYS A 34 -99.72 59.45 -3.26
C LYS A 34 -100.23 59.06 -1.88
N VAL A 35 -99.32 58.70 -0.98
CA VAL A 35 -99.61 58.29 0.40
C VAL A 35 -98.82 59.11 1.40
N THR A 36 -99.46 59.54 2.48
CA THR A 36 -98.85 60.40 3.52
C THR A 36 -98.77 59.72 4.89
N GLU A 37 -99.45 58.60 5.08
CA GLU A 37 -99.52 57.85 6.35
C GLU A 37 -99.52 56.34 6.13
N LYS A 38 -99.19 55.57 7.19
CA LYS A 38 -98.96 54.11 7.12
C LYS A 38 -100.15 53.32 6.55
N ASN A 39 -101.37 53.67 6.97
CA ASN A 39 -102.58 52.98 6.51
C ASN A 39 -102.82 53.19 5.01
N GLY A 40 -102.51 54.39 4.50
CA GLY A 40 -102.58 54.69 3.08
C GLY A 40 -101.59 53.87 2.26
N LEU A 41 -100.35 53.71 2.74
CA LEU A 41 -99.37 52.83 2.11
C LEU A 41 -99.84 51.37 2.07
N SER A 42 -100.36 50.84 3.19
CA SER A 42 -100.92 49.48 3.24
C SER A 42 -102.12 49.26 2.31
N ALA A 43 -102.97 50.28 2.13
CA ALA A 43 -104.10 50.20 1.21
C ALA A 43 -103.61 50.21 -0.25
N ALA A 44 -102.67 51.09 -0.58
CA ALA A 44 -102.11 51.20 -1.92
C ALA A 44 -101.34 49.94 -2.36
N LEU A 45 -100.64 49.28 -1.44
CA LEU A 45 -99.95 48.01 -1.71
C LEU A 45 -100.91 46.87 -2.05
N LYS A 46 -102.15 46.88 -1.52
CA LYS A 46 -103.17 45.85 -1.78
C LYS A 46 -104.01 46.10 -3.03
N ASP A 47 -103.97 47.32 -3.55
CA ASP A 47 -104.74 47.71 -4.72
C ASP A 47 -104.07 47.22 -6.01
N SER A 48 -104.76 46.38 -6.78
CA SER A 48 -104.23 45.81 -8.03
C SER A 48 -104.09 46.84 -9.15
N GLU A 49 -104.83 47.96 -9.10
CA GLU A 49 -104.80 49.00 -10.14
C GLU A 49 -103.60 49.96 -9.98
N ILE A 50 -102.92 49.90 -8.84
CA ILE A 50 -101.80 50.79 -8.51
C ILE A 50 -100.48 50.09 -8.87
N THR A 51 -99.67 50.70 -9.70
CA THR A 51 -98.34 50.21 -10.08
C THR A 51 -97.21 51.03 -9.46
N GLU A 52 -97.50 52.27 -9.04
CA GLU A 52 -96.52 53.20 -8.47
C GLU A 52 -97.09 53.94 -7.24
N ILE A 53 -96.30 54.04 -6.18
CA ILE A 53 -96.70 54.63 -4.90
C ILE A 53 -95.70 55.69 -4.47
N HIS A 54 -96.12 56.95 -4.43
CA HIS A 54 -95.35 58.08 -3.92
C HIS A 54 -95.58 58.26 -2.41
N VAL A 55 -94.55 58.01 -1.61
CA VAL A 55 -94.50 58.27 -0.18
C VAL A 55 -94.13 59.73 0.06
N ALA A 56 -95.13 60.52 0.41
CA ALA A 56 -95.03 61.98 0.55
C ALA A 56 -95.41 62.46 1.95
N GLY A 57 -95.07 61.67 2.96
CA GLY A 57 -95.25 61.97 4.37
C GLY A 57 -94.24 61.18 5.20
N ASN A 58 -93.83 61.74 6.34
CA ASN A 58 -92.90 61.08 7.25
C ASN A 58 -93.58 59.89 7.96
N MET A 59 -93.02 58.69 7.80
CA MET A 59 -93.52 57.46 8.41
C MET A 59 -92.48 56.90 9.38
N THR A 60 -92.78 56.90 10.68
CA THR A 60 -91.79 56.64 11.75
C THR A 60 -91.45 55.18 11.99
N VAL A 61 -92.32 54.22 11.68
CA VAL A 61 -92.06 52.76 11.70
C VAL A 61 -93.18 52.04 10.95
N TYR A 62 -92.97 51.62 9.72
CA TYR A 62 -93.91 50.78 8.97
C TYR A 62 -93.58 49.31 9.23
N THR A 63 -94.58 48.54 9.70
CA THR A 63 -94.48 47.12 10.06
C THR A 63 -95.32 46.21 9.17
N GLY A 64 -95.94 46.76 8.11
CA GLY A 64 -96.73 45.98 7.15
C GLY A 64 -95.85 45.22 6.17
N GLU A 65 -96.47 44.29 5.42
CA GLU A 65 -95.79 43.53 4.37
C GLU A 65 -95.39 44.46 3.21
N LEU A 66 -94.14 44.37 2.79
CA LEU A 66 -93.55 45.16 1.69
C LEU A 66 -93.04 44.25 0.56
N ASN A 67 -93.54 43.02 0.49
CA ASN A 67 -93.30 42.14 -0.64
C ASN A 67 -94.27 42.51 -1.77
N THR A 68 -93.78 43.28 -2.74
CA THR A 68 -94.60 43.88 -3.80
C THR A 68 -93.81 44.01 -5.09
N ASP A 69 -94.47 43.89 -6.23
CA ASP A 69 -93.90 44.18 -7.55
C ASP A 69 -94.03 45.66 -7.96
N LYS A 70 -94.74 46.47 -7.17
CA LYS A 70 -94.99 47.90 -7.41
C LYS A 70 -93.72 48.74 -7.22
N THR A 71 -93.66 49.86 -7.93
CA THR A 71 -92.64 50.90 -7.70
C THR A 71 -93.02 51.74 -6.47
N ILE A 72 -92.11 51.88 -5.52
CA ILE A 72 -92.26 52.78 -4.38
C ILE A 72 -91.29 53.93 -4.55
N VAL A 73 -91.79 55.16 -4.56
CA VAL A 73 -90.98 56.38 -4.64
C VAL A 73 -91.09 57.11 -3.30
N ILE A 74 -89.97 57.34 -2.61
CA ILE A 74 -89.93 58.25 -1.46
C ILE A 74 -89.68 59.64 -2.01
N ASP A 75 -90.67 60.53 -1.88
CA ASP A 75 -90.59 61.89 -2.37
C ASP A 75 -89.61 62.72 -1.53
N SER A 76 -89.03 63.75 -2.15
CA SER A 76 -88.06 64.67 -1.51
C SER A 76 -88.61 65.28 -0.21
N GLY A 77 -87.77 65.33 0.82
CA GLY A 77 -88.12 65.91 2.13
C GLY A 77 -88.86 64.97 3.08
N TYR A 78 -89.12 63.72 2.67
CA TYR A 78 -89.84 62.74 3.48
C TYR A 78 -88.97 61.53 3.86
N THR A 79 -89.29 60.94 5.02
CA THR A 79 -88.64 59.75 5.56
C THR A 79 -89.60 58.58 5.62
N LEU A 80 -89.24 57.46 5.00
CA LEU A 80 -89.88 56.17 5.20
C LEU A 80 -89.02 55.33 6.15
N THR A 81 -89.52 55.07 7.35
CA THR A 81 -88.87 54.13 8.29
C THR A 81 -89.58 52.79 8.21
N VAL A 82 -88.84 51.72 7.91
CA VAL A 82 -89.33 50.34 7.83
C VAL A 82 -88.68 49.49 8.92
N SER A 83 -89.44 48.59 9.53
CA SER A 83 -88.93 47.70 10.59
C SER A 83 -89.38 46.25 10.37
N SER A 84 -88.57 45.28 10.78
CA SER A 84 -88.83 43.86 10.51
C SER A 84 -90.10 43.30 11.18
N ALA A 85 -90.92 42.65 10.35
CA ALA A 85 -91.78 41.50 10.68
C ALA A 85 -91.79 40.43 9.56
N SER A 86 -91.30 40.77 8.36
CA SER A 86 -91.10 39.91 7.18
C SER A 86 -90.06 40.57 6.24
N ASP A 87 -89.52 39.83 5.29
CA ASP A 87 -88.55 40.32 4.30
C ASP A 87 -89.11 41.52 3.50
N PHE A 88 -88.26 42.52 3.23
CA PHE A 88 -88.59 43.68 2.39
C PHE A 88 -88.20 43.36 0.95
N GLN A 89 -89.17 43.01 0.11
CA GLN A 89 -88.93 42.69 -1.31
C GLN A 89 -89.71 43.65 -2.21
N THR A 90 -89.07 44.71 -2.68
CA THR A 90 -89.71 45.68 -3.57
C THR A 90 -89.43 45.40 -5.04
N GLY A 91 -90.42 45.64 -5.90
CA GLY A 91 -90.26 45.61 -7.35
C GLY A 91 -89.24 46.65 -7.81
N ASN A 92 -89.44 47.91 -7.40
CA ASN A 92 -88.44 48.96 -7.54
C ASN A 92 -88.62 50.03 -6.43
N LEU A 93 -87.57 50.36 -5.69
CA LEU A 93 -87.60 51.41 -4.66
C LEU A 93 -86.76 52.61 -5.10
N ILE A 94 -87.38 53.77 -5.28
CA ILE A 94 -86.67 55.01 -5.65
C ILE A 94 -86.67 55.93 -4.44
N ILE A 95 -85.48 56.34 -4.01
CA ILE A 95 -85.27 57.30 -2.92
C ILE A 95 -84.84 58.61 -3.57
N SER A 96 -85.75 59.59 -3.62
CA SER A 96 -85.47 60.88 -4.27
C SER A 96 -84.39 61.66 -3.52
N ASP A 97 -83.77 62.64 -4.20
CA ASP A 97 -82.87 63.59 -3.54
C ASP A 97 -83.57 64.31 -2.37
N GLY A 98 -82.88 64.39 -1.23
CA GLY A 98 -83.43 64.89 0.03
C GLY A 98 -84.45 63.98 0.73
N ALA A 99 -84.72 62.77 0.22
CA ALA A 99 -85.54 61.76 0.89
C ALA A 99 -84.69 60.81 1.76
N THR A 100 -85.32 60.09 2.69
CA THR A 100 -84.62 59.13 3.55
C THR A 100 -85.36 57.81 3.68
N LEU A 101 -84.68 56.69 3.41
CA LEU A 101 -85.10 55.36 3.82
C LEU A 101 -84.39 55.00 5.11
N LYS A 102 -85.14 54.68 6.16
CA LYS A 102 -84.57 54.20 7.43
C LYS A 102 -84.96 52.75 7.65
N VAL A 103 -84.00 51.83 7.62
CA VAL A 103 -84.25 50.40 7.83
C VAL A 103 -83.84 50.01 9.26
N VAL A 104 -84.79 49.47 10.01
CA VAL A 104 -84.66 49.19 11.45
C VAL A 104 -84.71 47.69 11.73
N ALA A 105 -83.65 47.14 12.33
CA ALA A 105 -83.65 45.78 12.87
C ALA A 105 -84.18 45.76 14.32
N THR A 106 -85.23 44.98 14.58
CA THR A 106 -86.00 45.05 15.85
C THR A 106 -85.63 43.97 16.87
N SER A 107 -85.20 42.78 16.44
CA SER A 107 -84.86 41.65 17.33
C SER A 107 -83.82 40.70 16.71
N VAL A 108 -82.98 40.08 17.54
CA VAL A 108 -82.03 39.03 17.14
C VAL A 108 -82.69 37.78 16.54
N SER A 109 -83.95 37.50 16.91
CA SER A 109 -84.71 36.36 16.37
C SER A 109 -85.37 36.65 15.02
N TRP A 110 -85.40 37.92 14.59
CA TRP A 110 -86.11 38.38 13.40
C TRP A 110 -85.25 39.40 12.64
N PRO A 111 -84.23 38.93 11.90
CA PRO A 111 -83.38 39.81 11.11
C PRO A 111 -84.20 40.57 10.05
N ALA A 112 -83.69 41.72 9.63
CA ALA A 112 -84.28 42.48 8.53
C ALA A 112 -83.55 42.13 7.23
N HIS A 113 -84.28 41.67 6.22
CA HIS A 113 -83.76 41.42 4.88
C HIS A 113 -84.33 42.44 3.88
N VAL A 114 -83.48 42.97 3.01
CA VAL A 114 -83.85 43.92 1.95
C VAL A 114 -83.48 43.32 0.59
N TYR A 115 -84.46 43.10 -0.27
CA TYR A 115 -84.38 42.51 -1.61
C TYR A 115 -84.98 43.45 -2.66
N GLY A 116 -84.67 43.20 -3.94
CA GLY A 116 -85.19 43.97 -5.08
C GLY A 116 -84.17 44.93 -5.68
N THR A 117 -84.65 45.94 -6.41
CA THR A 117 -83.82 47.04 -6.94
C THR A 117 -84.11 48.33 -6.17
N VAL A 118 -83.03 49.06 -5.83
CA VAL A 118 -83.10 50.34 -5.14
C VAL A 118 -82.36 51.38 -5.97
N GLU A 119 -83.01 52.47 -6.33
CA GLU A 119 -82.36 53.67 -6.84
C GLU A 119 -82.27 54.70 -5.71
N ASN A 120 -81.09 54.80 -5.11
CA ASN A 120 -80.81 55.74 -4.02
C ASN A 120 -80.19 57.03 -4.56
N ASN A 121 -80.98 58.11 -4.59
CA ASN A 121 -80.50 59.47 -4.81
C ASN A 121 -80.59 60.34 -3.53
N GLY A 122 -81.09 59.78 -2.42
CA GLY A 122 -81.20 60.43 -1.11
C GLY A 122 -80.31 59.76 -0.06
N THR A 123 -80.88 59.43 1.11
CA THR A 123 -80.15 58.80 2.22
C THR A 123 -80.76 57.46 2.62
N ILE A 124 -79.94 56.40 2.70
CA ILE A 124 -80.27 55.13 3.34
C ILE A 124 -79.62 55.11 4.73
N LEU A 125 -80.43 54.96 5.77
CA LEU A 125 -79.99 54.82 7.16
C LEU A 125 -80.28 53.41 7.67
N MET A 126 -79.24 52.65 7.97
CA MET A 126 -79.35 51.31 8.54
C MET A 126 -79.13 51.39 10.05
N THR A 127 -80.16 51.08 10.84
CA THR A 127 -80.22 51.42 12.27
C THR A 127 -80.82 50.32 13.14
N LYS A 128 -80.60 50.39 14.45
CA LYS A 128 -81.22 49.49 15.44
C LYS A 128 -82.36 50.18 16.18
N GLN A 129 -83.37 49.41 16.62
CA GLN A 129 -84.42 49.95 17.50
C GLN A 129 -84.03 49.92 18.99
N THR A 130 -83.31 48.88 19.42
CA THR A 130 -82.91 48.64 20.81
C THR A 130 -81.50 48.06 20.86
N ASP A 131 -80.88 48.01 22.05
CA ASP A 131 -79.56 47.39 22.25
C ASP A 131 -79.54 45.88 21.96
N ASN A 132 -80.72 45.24 21.93
CA ASN A 132 -80.93 43.82 21.59
C ASN A 132 -81.42 43.60 20.13
N GLY A 133 -81.26 44.59 19.24
CA GLY A 133 -81.61 44.47 17.83
C GLY A 133 -80.80 43.37 17.10
N GLY A 134 -81.40 42.79 16.05
CA GLY A 134 -80.79 41.75 15.23
C GLY A 134 -79.87 42.28 14.12
N ASN A 135 -79.32 41.35 13.33
CA ASN A 135 -78.54 41.69 12.13
C ASN A 135 -79.47 42.23 11.03
N LEU A 136 -78.91 43.06 10.14
CA LEU A 136 -79.57 43.54 8.93
C LEU A 136 -78.83 42.98 7.73
N PHE A 137 -79.58 42.41 6.79
CA PHE A 137 -79.05 41.83 5.55
C PHE A 137 -79.56 42.62 4.35
N TRP A 138 -78.65 43.17 3.56
CA TRP A 138 -78.95 43.96 2.37
C TRP A 138 -78.56 43.19 1.12
N HIS A 139 -79.56 42.68 0.42
CA HIS A 139 -79.42 41.91 -0.82
C HIS A 139 -79.80 42.75 -2.06
N ALA A 140 -80.51 43.86 -1.87
CA ALA A 140 -81.04 44.66 -2.96
C ALA A 140 -79.93 45.37 -3.74
N LYS A 141 -80.00 45.31 -5.08
CA LYS A 141 -79.06 46.02 -5.95
C LYS A 141 -79.38 47.51 -5.91
N THR A 142 -78.43 48.30 -5.43
CA THR A 142 -78.56 49.74 -5.23
C THR A 142 -77.78 50.51 -6.29
N THR A 143 -78.42 51.47 -6.95
CA THR A 143 -77.83 52.41 -7.91
C THR A 143 -78.17 53.85 -7.54
N GLY A 144 -77.59 54.85 -8.21
CA GLY A 144 -77.86 56.27 -7.95
C GLY A 144 -76.67 57.00 -7.34
N THR A 145 -76.89 58.21 -6.83
CA THR A 145 -75.82 59.10 -6.28
C THR A 145 -75.96 59.40 -4.80
N GLY A 146 -76.90 58.74 -4.11
CA GLY A 146 -77.20 58.94 -2.70
C GLY A 146 -76.17 58.32 -1.75
N ILE A 147 -76.43 58.49 -0.44
CA ILE A 147 -75.51 58.06 0.63
C ILE A 147 -76.16 56.91 1.44
N CYS A 148 -75.34 55.97 1.90
CA CYS A 148 -75.69 54.91 2.84
C CYS A 148 -74.87 55.09 4.14
N SER A 149 -75.53 55.10 5.30
CA SER A 149 -74.85 55.11 6.61
C SER A 149 -75.25 53.92 7.48
N THR A 150 -74.25 53.34 8.14
CA THR A 150 -74.41 52.19 9.07
C THR A 150 -74.01 52.53 10.51
N GLU A 151 -73.62 53.77 10.80
CA GLU A 151 -73.10 54.21 12.11
C GLU A 151 -74.07 53.99 13.27
N THR A 152 -75.36 54.08 12.98
CA THR A 152 -76.41 53.99 14.00
C THR A 152 -76.77 52.54 14.36
N CYS A 153 -76.07 51.56 13.79
CA CYS A 153 -76.18 50.16 14.16
C CYS A 153 -75.02 49.78 15.09
N ASN A 154 -75.26 48.94 16.11
CA ASN A 154 -74.21 48.36 16.99
C ASN A 154 -73.97 46.86 16.73
N LYS A 155 -74.69 46.28 15.76
CA LYS A 155 -74.55 44.89 15.29
C LYS A 155 -74.21 44.91 13.80
N THR A 156 -73.69 43.80 13.29
CA THR A 156 -73.15 43.77 11.93
C THR A 156 -74.24 43.93 10.88
N VAL A 157 -74.14 44.99 10.08
CA VAL A 157 -74.88 45.12 8.81
C VAL A 157 -74.18 44.25 7.77
N CYS A 158 -74.88 43.30 7.16
CA CYS A 158 -74.34 42.40 6.16
C CYS A 158 -74.88 42.80 4.78
N ILE A 159 -74.01 43.14 3.85
CA ILE A 159 -74.39 43.57 2.50
C ILE A 159 -73.86 42.56 1.50
N ASP A 160 -74.69 42.06 0.60
CA ASP A 160 -74.22 41.16 -0.45
C ASP A 160 -73.19 41.86 -1.34
N TYR A 161 -72.16 41.12 -1.76
CA TYR A 161 -71.09 41.66 -2.59
C TYR A 161 -71.65 42.34 -3.85
N GLY A 162 -71.27 43.61 -4.06
CA GLY A 162 -71.73 44.42 -5.19
C GLY A 162 -73.18 44.93 -5.10
N ALA A 163 -73.89 44.67 -3.97
CA ALA A 163 -75.26 45.17 -3.79
C ALA A 163 -75.31 46.69 -3.61
N ILE A 164 -74.33 47.28 -2.92
CA ILE A 164 -74.23 48.74 -2.75
C ILE A 164 -72.84 49.19 -3.25
N PRO A 165 -72.77 50.19 -4.15
CA PRO A 165 -71.50 50.77 -4.58
C PRO A 165 -70.73 51.37 -3.41
N SER A 166 -69.42 51.13 -3.35
CA SER A 166 -68.58 51.53 -2.21
C SER A 166 -68.59 53.05 -1.93
N GLU A 167 -68.74 53.85 -2.98
CA GLU A 167 -68.82 55.30 -2.97
C GLU A 167 -70.07 55.86 -2.28
N MET A 168 -71.11 55.04 -2.10
CA MET A 168 -72.29 55.44 -1.33
C MET A 168 -72.03 55.43 0.18
N PHE A 169 -71.00 54.73 0.66
CA PHE A 169 -70.69 54.70 2.10
C PHE A 169 -69.85 55.92 2.52
N THR A 170 -70.20 56.49 3.67
CA THR A 170 -69.41 57.55 4.30
C THR A 170 -68.19 56.96 5.02
N ALA A 171 -67.15 57.79 5.25
CA ALA A 171 -65.99 57.39 6.05
C ALA A 171 -66.34 56.99 7.50
N GLU A 172 -67.49 57.43 8.00
CA GLU A 172 -67.99 57.14 9.34
C GLU A 172 -68.73 55.78 9.40
N SER A 173 -69.13 55.22 8.25
CA SER A 173 -69.77 53.91 8.14
C SER A 173 -68.79 52.77 8.42
N THR A 174 -68.71 52.36 9.69
CA THR A 174 -67.70 51.39 10.17
C THR A 174 -68.27 50.03 10.57
N ASN A 175 -69.60 49.90 10.67
CA ASN A 175 -70.27 48.72 11.21
C ASN A 175 -71.03 47.92 10.14
N TYR A 176 -70.35 47.63 9.03
CA TYR A 176 -70.84 46.71 8.02
C TYR A 176 -69.80 45.65 7.63
N LYS A 177 -70.29 44.56 7.08
CA LYS A 177 -69.52 43.48 6.47
C LYS A 177 -70.13 43.12 5.13
N ILE A 178 -69.28 42.70 4.19
CA ILE A 178 -69.67 42.29 2.86
C ILE A 178 -69.80 40.76 2.83
N ASN A 179 -70.98 40.27 2.51
CA ASN A 179 -71.24 38.85 2.32
C ASN A 179 -70.66 38.39 0.98
N ILE A 180 -69.73 37.43 1.03
CA ILE A 180 -68.99 36.92 -0.13
C ILE A 180 -69.45 35.54 -0.61
N LEU A 181 -70.57 35.01 -0.09
CA LEU A 181 -71.16 33.77 -0.60
C LEU A 181 -72.00 34.03 -1.85
N LYS A 182 -71.82 33.19 -2.88
CA LYS A 182 -72.58 33.24 -4.13
C LYS A 182 -74.00 32.67 -3.97
N ASP A 183 -74.11 31.54 -3.28
CA ASP A 183 -75.36 30.88 -2.91
C ASP A 183 -75.47 30.81 -1.38
N SER A 184 -76.28 31.70 -0.80
CA SER A 184 -76.48 31.81 0.65
C SER A 184 -77.27 30.63 1.25
N SER A 185 -77.75 29.68 0.45
CA SER A 185 -78.35 28.44 0.97
C SER A 185 -77.30 27.39 1.36
N LYS A 186 -76.05 27.56 0.91
CA LYS A 186 -74.94 26.61 1.11
C LYS A 186 -73.78 27.24 1.87
N LYS A 187 -73.04 26.40 2.59
CA LYS A 187 -71.75 26.78 3.18
C LYS A 187 -70.67 26.79 2.11
N ALA A 188 -69.62 27.59 2.30
CA ALA A 188 -68.38 27.45 1.54
C ALA A 188 -67.61 26.22 2.03
N THR A 189 -67.05 25.45 1.09
CA THR A 189 -66.27 24.24 1.34
C THR A 189 -64.98 24.28 0.53
N PHE A 190 -63.99 23.47 0.90
CA PHE A 190 -62.83 23.29 0.05
C PHE A 190 -63.17 22.45 -1.19
N SER A 191 -62.56 22.80 -2.31
CA SER A 191 -62.44 21.97 -3.50
C SER A 191 -60.96 21.77 -3.81
N ILE A 192 -60.56 20.50 -3.86
CA ILE A 192 -59.17 20.05 -3.99
C ILE A 192 -59.17 18.93 -5.01
N ASP A 193 -58.26 19.00 -5.98
CA ASP A 193 -58.03 17.88 -6.90
C ASP A 193 -57.27 16.78 -6.16
N GLU A 194 -57.96 15.70 -5.82
CA GLU A 194 -57.35 14.59 -5.09
C GLU A 194 -56.32 13.83 -5.94
N THR A 195 -56.31 14.01 -7.27
CA THR A 195 -55.29 13.42 -8.15
C THR A 195 -53.92 14.07 -7.98
N ASP A 196 -53.87 15.29 -7.42
CA ASP A 196 -52.62 15.98 -7.06
C ASP A 196 -52.09 15.57 -5.67
N LEU A 197 -52.79 14.70 -4.93
CA LEU A 197 -52.34 14.21 -3.62
C LEU A 197 -51.26 13.14 -3.76
N ILE A 198 -50.18 13.50 -4.43
CA ILE A 198 -49.02 12.67 -4.69
C ILE A 198 -47.82 13.46 -4.17
N PRO A 199 -46.87 12.83 -3.46
CA PRO A 199 -45.64 13.52 -3.06
C PRO A 199 -44.92 14.15 -4.26
N GLY A 200 -44.26 15.29 -4.05
CA GLY A 200 -43.69 16.11 -5.11
C GLY A 200 -44.64 17.11 -5.73
N ASN A 201 -45.92 16.76 -5.89
CA ASN A 201 -46.90 17.65 -6.53
C ASN A 201 -47.24 18.84 -5.63
N THR A 202 -47.63 19.94 -6.27
CA THR A 202 -48.23 21.09 -5.61
C THR A 202 -49.74 20.96 -5.68
N VAL A 203 -50.38 20.77 -4.53
CA VAL A 203 -51.84 20.76 -4.43
C VAL A 203 -52.34 22.16 -4.07
N THR A 204 -53.46 22.57 -4.66
CA THR A 204 -54.09 23.88 -4.39
C THR A 204 -55.43 23.70 -3.71
N ALA A 205 -55.65 24.37 -2.58
CA ALA A 205 -56.95 24.45 -1.92
C ALA A 205 -57.74 25.63 -2.49
N THR A 206 -58.81 25.33 -3.23
CA THR A 206 -59.78 26.35 -3.66
C THR A 206 -61.00 26.34 -2.72
N ILE A 207 -61.74 27.45 -2.67
CA ILE A 207 -62.94 27.57 -1.83
C ILE A 207 -64.15 27.72 -2.75
N ASP A 208 -65.05 26.75 -2.69
CA ASP A 208 -66.31 26.77 -3.42
C ASP A 208 -67.30 27.77 -2.83
N ASN A 209 -68.26 28.17 -3.64
CA ASN A 209 -69.39 29.04 -3.27
C ASN A 209 -68.98 30.48 -2.88
N LEU A 210 -67.81 30.95 -3.30
CA LEU A 210 -67.45 32.36 -3.23
C LEU A 210 -67.97 33.13 -4.45
N VAL A 211 -68.23 34.43 -4.28
CA VAL A 211 -68.57 35.34 -5.37
C VAL A 211 -67.41 35.46 -6.35
N ASP A 212 -67.71 35.46 -7.64
CA ASP A 212 -66.71 35.54 -8.72
C ASP A 212 -65.88 36.84 -8.58
N GLY A 213 -64.55 36.74 -8.65
CA GLY A 213 -63.62 37.87 -8.51
C GLY A 213 -63.06 38.09 -7.11
N ILE A 214 -63.52 37.34 -6.09
CA ILE A 214 -62.87 37.29 -4.78
C ILE A 214 -61.63 36.40 -4.86
N ASP A 215 -60.46 36.93 -4.49
CA ASP A 215 -59.25 36.13 -4.27
C ASP A 215 -59.27 35.54 -2.85
N PRO A 216 -59.38 34.20 -2.69
CA PRO A 216 -59.33 33.56 -1.39
C PRO A 216 -58.07 33.87 -0.58
N ALA A 217 -56.93 34.06 -1.24
CA ALA A 217 -55.65 34.33 -0.58
C ALA A 217 -55.64 35.70 0.11
N GLU A 218 -56.40 36.69 -0.37
CA GLU A 218 -56.53 38.01 0.29
C GLU A 218 -57.47 37.98 1.50
N VAL A 219 -58.37 37.01 1.56
CA VAL A 219 -59.44 36.93 2.55
C VAL A 219 -59.12 35.95 3.68
N PHE A 220 -58.50 34.82 3.36
CA PHE A 220 -58.32 33.70 4.28
C PHE A 220 -56.84 33.46 4.64
N LYS A 221 -56.61 32.96 5.85
CA LYS A 221 -55.37 32.33 6.31
C LYS A 221 -55.52 30.82 6.12
N PHE A 222 -54.68 30.23 5.29
CA PHE A 222 -54.63 28.79 5.06
C PHE A 222 -53.64 28.14 6.01
N GLN A 223 -53.88 26.87 6.35
CA GLN A 223 -52.95 26.07 7.11
C GLN A 223 -53.08 24.61 6.71
N TRP A 224 -52.08 24.13 5.97
CA TRP A 224 -51.88 22.73 5.62
C TRP A 224 -51.12 22.01 6.73
N THR A 225 -51.59 20.83 7.11
CA THR A 225 -50.98 20.01 8.16
C THR A 225 -50.90 18.55 7.75
N GLY A 226 -49.80 17.90 8.10
CA GLY A 226 -49.57 16.46 7.94
C GLY A 226 -48.81 15.92 9.14
N ASN A 227 -49.24 14.79 9.70
CA ASN A 227 -48.62 14.21 10.90
C ASN A 227 -48.39 15.21 12.07
N SER A 228 -49.34 16.10 12.30
CA SER A 228 -49.28 17.18 13.32
C SER A 228 -48.24 18.28 13.07
N THR A 229 -47.56 18.30 11.93
CA THR A 229 -46.68 19.42 11.52
C THR A 229 -47.38 20.31 10.51
N ILE A 230 -47.01 21.59 10.49
CA ILE A 230 -47.48 22.54 9.48
C ILE A 230 -46.62 22.33 8.23
N LEU A 231 -47.27 22.10 7.09
CA LEU A 231 -46.62 21.90 5.80
C LEU A 231 -46.58 23.20 4.98
N SER A 232 -47.66 23.99 5.03
CA SER A 232 -47.78 25.27 4.32
C SER A 232 -48.80 26.18 5.02
N ASN A 233 -48.61 27.49 4.93
CA ASN A 233 -49.60 28.50 5.36
C ASN A 233 -50.25 29.24 4.16
N GLU A 234 -49.96 28.77 2.95
CA GLU A 234 -50.51 29.31 1.70
C GLU A 234 -51.69 28.46 1.21
N ALA A 235 -52.43 28.97 0.22
CA ALA A 235 -53.49 28.20 -0.43
C ALA A 235 -52.94 26.94 -1.13
N THR A 236 -51.68 26.98 -1.55
CA THR A 236 -50.97 25.85 -2.15
C THR A 236 -50.08 25.13 -1.13
N CYS A 237 -49.85 23.84 -1.35
CA CYS A 237 -48.93 23.02 -0.56
C CYS A 237 -48.14 22.11 -1.50
N GLN A 238 -46.81 22.22 -1.46
CA GLN A 238 -45.94 21.20 -2.06
C GLN A 238 -45.90 19.99 -1.12
N ILE A 239 -46.26 18.80 -1.60
CA ILE A 239 -46.43 17.62 -0.76
C ILE A 239 -45.07 16.94 -0.53
N PRO A 240 -44.57 16.84 0.71
CA PRO A 240 -43.28 16.21 0.97
C PRO A 240 -43.28 14.69 0.73
N ILE A 241 -42.14 14.13 0.33
CA ILE A 241 -41.95 12.68 0.10
C ILE A 241 -42.30 11.80 1.31
N GLU A 242 -42.08 12.28 2.53
CA GLU A 242 -42.42 11.56 3.75
C GLU A 242 -43.93 11.41 3.97
N MET A 243 -44.76 12.16 3.22
CA MET A 243 -46.22 12.11 3.32
C MET A 243 -46.86 10.97 2.53
N GLY A 244 -46.11 10.24 1.69
CA GLY A 244 -46.66 9.11 0.94
C GLY A 244 -47.37 8.09 1.84
N GLY A 245 -48.66 7.82 1.58
CA GLY A 245 -49.52 6.96 2.38
C GLY A 245 -50.05 7.56 3.69
N LYS A 246 -49.76 8.84 3.98
CA LYS A 246 -50.18 9.55 5.21
C LYS A 246 -51.33 10.51 4.95
N GLN A 247 -52.03 10.89 6.02
CA GLN A 247 -53.12 11.86 5.96
C GLN A 247 -52.59 13.30 5.93
N ILE A 248 -53.12 14.10 5.00
CA ILE A 248 -52.90 15.54 4.90
C ILE A 248 -54.23 16.27 5.11
N SER A 249 -54.21 17.49 5.66
CA SER A 249 -55.41 18.27 5.88
C SER A 249 -55.19 19.78 5.78
N VAL A 250 -56.23 20.52 5.41
CA VAL A 250 -56.19 21.98 5.30
C VAL A 250 -57.34 22.64 6.05
N THR A 251 -57.05 23.80 6.65
CA THR A 251 -58.04 24.68 7.26
C THR A 251 -57.89 26.10 6.71
N ALA A 252 -59.00 26.84 6.65
CA ALA A 252 -59.01 28.25 6.26
C ALA A 252 -59.88 29.06 7.22
N SER A 253 -59.31 30.16 7.71
CA SER A 253 -59.96 31.10 8.63
C SER A 253 -59.80 32.53 8.12
N PHE A 254 -60.73 33.42 8.45
CA PHE A 254 -60.62 34.81 8.00
C PHE A 254 -59.35 35.51 8.53
N LYS A 255 -58.73 36.32 7.68
CA LYS A 255 -57.69 37.27 8.11
C LYS A 255 -58.28 38.31 9.07
N THR A 256 -57.42 38.88 9.92
CA THR A 256 -57.82 39.90 10.89
C THR A 256 -58.21 41.21 10.20
N ASN A 257 -59.24 41.90 10.72
CA ASN A 257 -59.70 43.22 10.28
C ASN A 257 -60.18 43.32 8.81
N ILE A 258 -60.55 42.21 8.17
CA ILE A 258 -61.14 42.25 6.83
C ILE A 258 -62.62 42.66 6.86
N PRO A 259 -63.16 43.27 5.78
CA PRO A 259 -64.56 43.68 5.70
C PRO A 259 -65.51 42.54 5.31
N TYR A 260 -65.03 41.30 5.14
CA TYR A 260 -65.82 40.19 4.60
C TYR A 260 -66.48 39.31 5.66
N VAL A 261 -67.58 38.67 5.28
CA VAL A 261 -68.31 37.66 6.05
C VAL A 261 -68.94 36.63 5.11
N MET A 262 -69.23 35.42 5.59
CA MET A 262 -69.98 34.41 4.85
C MET A 262 -71.31 34.14 5.57
N VAL A 263 -72.42 34.58 4.97
CA VAL A 263 -73.77 34.43 5.54
C VAL A 263 -74.50 33.29 4.85
N TYR A 264 -74.84 32.24 5.59
CA TYR A 264 -75.57 31.08 5.09
C TYR A 264 -76.89 30.88 5.84
N SER A 265 -77.84 30.20 5.19
CA SER A 265 -79.18 29.90 5.74
C SER A 265 -79.88 31.15 6.29
N GLY A 266 -79.78 32.27 5.57
CA GLY A 266 -80.45 33.54 5.86
C GLY A 266 -79.90 34.32 7.06
N SER A 267 -79.34 33.71 8.10
CA SER A 267 -78.94 34.45 9.31
C SER A 267 -77.73 33.90 10.05
N SER A 268 -77.16 32.78 9.58
CA SER A 268 -76.01 32.13 10.21
C SER A 268 -74.70 32.58 9.59
N PHE A 269 -73.68 32.72 10.43
CA PHE A 269 -72.33 33.09 9.98
C PHE A 269 -71.43 31.87 9.90
N GLN A 270 -70.74 31.72 8.78
CA GLN A 270 -69.63 30.80 8.65
C GLN A 270 -68.34 31.56 8.95
N THR A 271 -67.69 31.24 10.07
CA THR A 271 -66.46 31.92 10.53
C THR A 271 -65.17 31.24 10.08
N SER A 272 -65.27 30.00 9.58
CA SER A 272 -64.18 29.23 9.00
C SER A 272 -64.69 28.24 7.95
N ILE A 273 -63.80 27.79 7.08
CA ILE A 273 -64.10 26.68 6.16
C ILE A 273 -63.97 25.37 6.92
N THR A 274 -64.92 24.45 6.72
CA THR A 274 -64.86 23.11 7.30
C THR A 274 -63.55 22.46 6.89
N LYS A 275 -62.80 21.92 7.87
CA LYS A 275 -61.54 21.23 7.65
C LYS A 275 -61.72 20.14 6.57
N TRP A 276 -60.85 20.16 5.58
CA TRP A 276 -60.73 19.08 4.61
C TRP A 276 -59.54 18.19 4.98
N SER A 277 -59.67 16.89 4.75
CA SER A 277 -58.59 15.92 4.92
C SER A 277 -58.62 14.90 3.77
N GLY A 278 -57.44 14.51 3.31
CA GLY A 278 -57.24 13.47 2.29
C GLY A 278 -56.05 12.58 2.62
N THR A 279 -55.88 11.50 1.86
CA THR A 279 -54.72 10.60 1.98
C THR A 279 -53.81 10.80 0.79
N VAL A 280 -52.54 11.07 1.06
CA VAL A 280 -51.53 11.19 0.01
C VAL A 280 -51.21 9.79 -0.53
N ALA A 281 -51.18 9.64 -1.85
CA ALA A 281 -50.82 8.41 -2.51
C ALA A 281 -49.45 7.90 -2.03
N SER A 282 -49.34 6.59 -1.84
CA SER A 282 -48.05 5.97 -1.53
C SER A 282 -47.11 6.09 -2.72
N VAL A 283 -45.85 6.40 -2.43
CA VAL A 283 -44.77 6.43 -3.43
C VAL A 283 -43.92 5.18 -3.24
N ASP A 284 -43.45 4.63 -4.34
CA ASP A 284 -42.44 3.57 -4.30
C ASP A 284 -41.15 4.15 -3.72
N LYS A 285 -40.77 3.65 -2.55
CA LYS A 285 -39.56 4.05 -1.84
C LYS A 285 -38.43 3.03 -2.01
N THR A 286 -38.61 2.03 -2.87
CA THR A 286 -37.54 1.08 -3.19
C THR A 286 -36.57 1.63 -4.23
N THR A 287 -36.97 2.65 -4.99
CA THR A 287 -36.14 3.35 -5.97
C THR A 287 -36.30 4.85 -5.80
N LEU A 288 -35.20 5.57 -5.58
CA LEU A 288 -35.18 7.03 -5.51
C LEU A 288 -34.09 7.59 -6.40
N TYR A 289 -34.30 8.79 -6.94
CA TYR A 289 -33.33 9.51 -7.78
C TYR A 289 -32.89 10.81 -7.11
N VAL A 290 -31.59 11.11 -7.21
CA VAL A 290 -30.97 12.33 -6.69
C VAL A 290 -30.25 13.04 -7.82
N ASP A 291 -30.60 14.32 -8.03
CA ASP A 291 -29.92 15.25 -8.94
C ASP A 291 -29.58 16.50 -8.13
N MET A 292 -28.29 16.69 -7.80
CA MET A 292 -27.89 17.83 -6.98
C MET A 292 -28.13 19.17 -7.68
N ILE A 293 -28.08 19.19 -9.00
CA ILE A 293 -28.17 20.40 -9.82
C ILE A 293 -29.63 20.78 -10.03
N ASN A 294 -30.44 19.86 -10.56
CA ASN A 294 -31.81 20.14 -10.99
C ASN A 294 -32.88 19.63 -10.01
N GLY A 295 -32.51 18.80 -9.04
CA GLY A 295 -33.43 18.24 -8.05
C GLY A 295 -33.89 19.25 -6.99
N ASN A 296 -34.97 18.86 -6.29
CA ASN A 296 -35.55 19.59 -5.16
C ASN A 296 -35.98 18.58 -4.08
N ASP A 297 -35.63 18.79 -2.82
CA ASP A 297 -35.97 17.86 -1.71
C ASP A 297 -37.45 17.82 -1.34
N SER A 298 -38.23 18.69 -1.96
CA SER A 298 -39.70 18.64 -1.91
C SER A 298 -40.31 17.82 -3.05
N ASN A 299 -39.50 17.23 -3.94
CA ASN A 299 -39.94 16.36 -5.03
C ASN A 299 -40.27 14.92 -4.55
N ALA A 300 -40.86 14.13 -5.43
CA ALA A 300 -41.23 12.74 -5.19
C ALA A 300 -40.03 11.78 -5.10
N GLY A 301 -38.87 12.17 -5.63
CA GLY A 301 -37.71 11.29 -5.79
C GLY A 301 -37.82 10.30 -6.94
N THR A 302 -38.70 10.56 -7.90
CA THR A 302 -38.75 9.83 -9.18
C THR A 302 -37.71 10.38 -10.15
N GLU A 303 -37.46 9.69 -11.27
CA GLU A 303 -36.50 10.15 -12.29
C GLU A 303 -36.85 11.53 -12.86
N ASP A 304 -38.13 11.80 -13.13
CA ASP A 304 -38.63 13.09 -13.63
C ASP A 304 -38.70 14.19 -12.55
N GLN A 305 -38.78 13.79 -11.27
CA GLN A 305 -38.81 14.69 -10.12
C GLN A 305 -37.79 14.22 -9.06
N PRO A 306 -36.49 14.36 -9.33
CA PRO A 306 -35.45 13.85 -8.46
C PRO A 306 -35.34 14.69 -7.19
N LEU A 307 -34.92 14.06 -6.10
CA LEU A 307 -34.51 14.76 -4.88
C LEU A 307 -33.22 15.55 -5.14
N LYS A 308 -32.95 16.56 -4.32
CA LYS A 308 -31.72 17.36 -4.45
C LYS A 308 -30.57 16.74 -3.67
N THR A 309 -30.86 16.21 -2.49
CA THR A 309 -29.85 15.73 -1.54
C THR A 309 -29.96 14.24 -1.30
N LEU A 310 -28.81 13.62 -1.12
CA LEU A 310 -28.68 12.22 -0.75
C LEU A 310 -29.21 11.95 0.66
N ASP A 311 -29.12 12.94 1.57
CA ASP A 311 -29.63 12.85 2.94
C ASP A 311 -31.14 12.61 2.95
N LYS A 312 -31.87 13.42 2.16
CA LYS A 312 -33.32 13.26 2.01
C LYS A 312 -33.69 11.91 1.39
N ALA A 313 -32.88 11.40 0.47
CA ALA A 313 -33.08 10.09 -0.14
C ALA A 313 -32.85 8.95 0.87
N ILE A 314 -31.77 8.99 1.64
CA ILE A 314 -31.44 7.99 2.67
C ILE A 314 -32.49 7.95 3.77
N ASP A 315 -33.02 9.09 4.20
CA ASP A 315 -34.09 9.16 5.20
C ASP A 315 -35.44 8.57 4.73
N ASN A 316 -35.62 8.43 3.41
CA ASN A 316 -36.90 8.05 2.82
C ASN A 316 -36.88 6.76 2.02
N ILE A 317 -35.71 6.20 1.70
CA ILE A 317 -35.58 4.92 1.01
C ILE A 317 -36.08 3.78 1.91
N ALA A 318 -36.75 2.80 1.32
CA ALA A 318 -37.13 1.57 1.98
C ALA A 318 -35.92 0.63 2.10
N ALA A 319 -35.93 -0.26 3.10
CA ALA A 319 -34.93 -1.30 3.25
C ALA A 319 -34.81 -2.15 1.98
N GLY A 320 -33.58 -2.39 1.54
CA GLY A 320 -33.23 -3.06 0.28
C GLY A 320 -33.31 -2.15 -0.96
N GLY A 321 -33.65 -0.87 -0.81
CA GLY A 321 -33.84 0.05 -1.93
C GLY A 321 -32.54 0.53 -2.58
N THR A 322 -32.68 1.13 -3.76
CA THR A 322 -31.59 1.74 -4.54
C THR A 322 -31.82 3.23 -4.72
N ILE A 323 -30.79 4.03 -4.45
CA ILE A 323 -30.73 5.45 -4.73
C ILE A 323 -29.85 5.65 -5.97
N PHE A 324 -30.42 6.24 -7.01
CA PHE A 324 -29.75 6.56 -8.26
C PHE A 324 -29.25 8.00 -8.26
N LEU A 325 -27.96 8.21 -8.52
CA LEU A 325 -27.36 9.52 -8.71
C LEU A 325 -27.45 9.89 -10.20
N ILE A 326 -28.18 10.97 -10.50
CA ILE A 326 -28.25 11.57 -11.84
C ILE A 326 -27.09 12.55 -11.96
N GLY A 327 -26.02 12.11 -12.63
CA GLY A 327 -24.77 12.85 -12.76
C GLY A 327 -23.90 12.78 -11.50
N ASP A 328 -22.96 13.72 -11.39
CA ASP A 328 -22.04 13.84 -10.26
C ASP A 328 -22.73 14.45 -9.03
N TYR A 329 -22.35 13.99 -7.84
CA TYR A 329 -22.88 14.47 -6.56
C TYR A 329 -21.75 15.04 -5.70
N ASP A 330 -21.79 16.35 -5.44
CA ASP A 330 -20.75 17.06 -4.69
C ASP A 330 -21.15 17.56 -3.30
N ALA A 331 -20.76 16.80 -2.26
CA ALA A 331 -21.08 17.15 -0.87
C ALA A 331 -20.04 18.06 -0.18
N THR A 332 -18.98 18.50 -0.86
CA THR A 332 -17.83 19.20 -0.22
C THR A 332 -18.18 20.52 0.49
N GLY A 333 -19.30 21.15 0.13
CA GLY A 333 -19.76 22.41 0.72
C GLY A 333 -20.48 22.29 2.07
N GLY A 334 -20.76 21.08 2.57
CA GLY A 334 -21.51 20.88 3.82
C GLY A 334 -20.88 19.86 4.77
N TYR A 335 -21.03 20.11 6.07
CA TYR A 335 -20.67 19.16 7.13
C TYR A 335 -21.74 18.08 7.24
N TYR A 336 -21.80 17.20 6.26
CA TYR A 336 -22.74 16.09 6.27
C TYR A 336 -22.15 14.88 6.99
N VAL A 337 -23.00 14.20 7.76
CA VAL A 337 -22.70 12.93 8.42
C VAL A 337 -23.84 12.02 8.04
N TYR A 338 -23.52 10.92 7.36
CA TYR A 338 -24.54 10.00 6.86
C TYR A 338 -24.60 8.77 7.73
N SER A 339 -25.82 8.35 8.03
CA SER A 339 -26.10 7.20 8.88
C SER A 339 -26.94 6.20 8.10
N PHE A 340 -26.31 5.11 7.68
CA PHE A 340 -26.99 4.02 7.02
C PHE A 340 -27.50 3.03 8.06
N LEU A 341 -28.82 3.08 8.30
CA LEU A 341 -29.51 2.21 9.25
C LEU A 341 -30.22 1.02 8.58
N GLU A 342 -30.25 1.00 7.25
CA GLU A 342 -30.93 0.00 6.44
C GLU A 342 -30.01 -0.47 5.31
N ASN A 343 -30.19 -1.71 4.85
CA ASN A 343 -29.47 -2.24 3.70
C ASN A 343 -29.90 -1.48 2.45
N ILE A 344 -29.00 -0.75 1.79
CA ILE A 344 -29.34 0.01 0.60
C ILE A 344 -28.21 0.01 -0.42
N THR A 345 -28.54 0.40 -1.65
CA THR A 345 -27.57 0.63 -2.73
C THR A 345 -27.57 2.09 -3.14
N ILE A 346 -26.38 2.69 -3.28
CA ILE A 346 -26.18 3.98 -3.95
C ILE A 346 -25.52 3.71 -5.30
N LYS A 347 -26.12 4.19 -6.38
CA LYS A 347 -25.74 3.82 -7.73
C LYS A 347 -25.69 4.99 -8.71
N GLY A 348 -24.67 5.08 -9.56
CA GLY A 348 -24.68 6.01 -10.70
C GLY A 348 -25.73 5.58 -11.73
N SER A 349 -26.60 6.49 -12.17
CA SER A 349 -27.72 6.17 -13.07
C SER A 349 -27.31 5.95 -14.53
N GLY A 350 -26.17 6.52 -14.95
CA GLY A 350 -25.67 6.48 -16.31
C GLY A 350 -24.84 5.23 -16.64
N ALA A 351 -24.41 5.13 -17.90
CA ALA A 351 -23.42 4.14 -18.33
C ALA A 351 -22.00 4.48 -17.82
N GLU A 352 -21.73 5.77 -17.63
CA GLU A 352 -20.53 6.26 -16.96
C GLU A 352 -20.75 6.28 -15.44
N LYS A 353 -19.67 6.21 -14.68
CA LYS A 353 -19.72 6.28 -13.21
C LYS A 353 -20.08 7.70 -12.78
N SER A 354 -20.94 7.82 -11.78
CA SER A 354 -21.18 9.10 -11.12
C SER A 354 -20.02 9.41 -10.17
N THR A 355 -19.47 10.61 -10.26
CA THR A 355 -18.51 11.08 -9.25
C THR A 355 -19.25 11.33 -7.95
N LEU A 356 -18.70 10.82 -6.86
CA LEU A 356 -19.20 11.03 -5.52
C LEU A 356 -18.07 11.58 -4.64
N THR A 357 -18.09 12.89 -4.35
CA THR A 357 -17.28 13.47 -3.28
C THR A 357 -18.05 13.30 -1.98
N THR A 358 -17.61 12.39 -1.12
CA THR A 358 -18.22 12.25 0.21
C THR A 358 -17.49 13.08 1.27
N TRP A 359 -18.07 13.03 2.46
CA TRP A 359 -17.98 14.00 3.55
C TRP A 359 -17.05 13.46 4.65
N LYS A 360 -17.03 14.15 5.81
CA LYS A 360 -16.12 13.83 6.91
C LYS A 360 -16.27 12.39 7.44
N GLU A 361 -17.50 11.93 7.72
CA GLU A 361 -17.80 10.65 8.39
C GLU A 361 -19.08 9.97 7.89
N THR A 362 -19.01 8.68 7.59
CA THR A 362 -20.12 7.79 7.20
C THR A 362 -20.26 6.64 8.20
N TYR A 363 -21.46 6.49 8.75
CA TYR A 363 -21.77 5.48 9.75
C TYR A 363 -22.60 4.32 9.17
N ILE A 364 -22.15 3.10 9.41
CA ILE A 364 -22.85 1.86 9.00
C ILE A 364 -23.43 1.19 10.24
N GLY A 365 -24.74 0.94 10.23
CA GLY A 365 -25.49 0.30 11.31
C GLY A 365 -25.14 -1.19 11.52
N ASP A 366 -25.52 -1.71 12.68
CA ASP A 366 -25.29 -3.11 13.06
C ASP A 366 -26.03 -4.07 12.12
N GLY A 367 -25.31 -4.99 11.48
CA GLY A 367 -25.88 -5.93 10.52
C GLY A 367 -26.35 -5.29 9.21
N VAL A 368 -26.04 -4.00 8.99
CA VAL A 368 -26.36 -3.28 7.76
C VAL A 368 -25.26 -3.49 6.73
N THR A 369 -25.66 -3.70 5.47
CA THR A 369 -24.77 -3.73 4.31
C THR A 369 -25.12 -2.59 3.36
N VAL A 370 -24.17 -1.71 3.10
CA VAL A 370 -24.32 -0.63 2.13
C VAL A 370 -23.53 -0.96 0.86
N THR A 371 -24.19 -0.86 -0.28
CA THR A 371 -23.59 -1.11 -1.58
C THR A 371 -23.40 0.20 -2.34
N PHE A 372 -22.19 0.44 -2.86
CA PHE A 372 -21.90 1.47 -3.84
C PHE A 372 -21.69 0.79 -5.19
N ASP A 373 -22.50 1.14 -6.20
CA ASP A 373 -22.42 0.55 -7.54
C ASP A 373 -22.22 1.64 -8.61
N ASN A 374 -21.28 1.45 -9.54
CA ASN A 374 -21.05 2.40 -10.63
C ASN A 374 -20.73 3.84 -10.14
N ILE A 375 -19.82 3.94 -9.16
CA ILE A 375 -19.41 5.20 -8.52
C ILE A 375 -17.91 5.44 -8.73
N ASP A 376 -17.51 6.68 -8.99
CA ASP A 376 -16.13 7.13 -8.90
C ASP A 376 -15.97 8.01 -7.65
N PHE A 377 -15.28 7.50 -6.62
CA PHE A 377 -15.01 8.31 -5.44
C PHE A 377 -13.95 9.36 -5.76
N ALA A 378 -14.24 10.60 -5.45
CA ALA A 378 -13.22 11.64 -5.56
C ALA A 378 -12.07 11.42 -4.58
N VAL A 379 -10.94 12.10 -4.79
CA VAL A 379 -9.74 11.97 -3.93
C VAL A 379 -9.93 12.75 -2.61
N SER A 380 -10.88 12.32 -1.79
CA SER A 380 -11.15 12.81 -0.43
C SER A 380 -10.86 11.72 0.60
N SER A 381 -10.49 12.13 1.82
CA SER A 381 -10.21 11.23 2.95
C SER A 381 -11.51 10.87 3.68
N ASP A 382 -12.35 10.09 3.03
CA ASP A 382 -13.68 9.75 3.55
C ASP A 382 -13.56 8.64 4.60
N LEU A 383 -14.14 8.83 5.78
CA LEU A 383 -14.15 7.80 6.83
C LEU A 383 -15.46 7.02 6.82
N PHE A 384 -15.38 5.70 6.58
CA PHE A 384 -16.46 4.75 6.83
C PHE A 384 -16.21 4.02 8.14
N THR A 385 -17.17 4.07 9.05
CA THR A 385 -17.02 3.44 10.36
C THR A 385 -18.34 2.92 10.90
N LYS A 386 -18.29 2.08 11.94
CA LYS A 386 -19.51 1.60 12.59
C LYS A 386 -20.30 2.73 13.22
N TYR A 387 -21.60 2.51 13.37
CA TYR A 387 -22.47 3.45 14.07
C TYR A 387 -22.01 3.72 15.52
N PRO A 388 -22.04 4.97 16.02
CA PRO A 388 -21.54 5.30 17.34
C PRO A 388 -22.26 4.55 18.46
N ASN A 389 -21.51 4.10 19.48
CA ASN A 389 -22.02 3.36 20.65
C ASN A 389 -22.73 2.03 20.33
N SER A 390 -22.54 1.49 19.12
CA SER A 390 -23.03 0.18 18.73
C SER A 390 -22.17 -0.95 19.28
N THR A 391 -22.78 -2.14 19.42
CA THR A 391 -22.08 -3.37 19.85
C THR A 391 -21.76 -4.29 18.68
N GLY A 392 -22.47 -4.13 17.56
CA GLY A 392 -22.20 -4.84 16.31
C GLY A 392 -21.33 -4.02 15.36
N THR A 393 -21.29 -4.47 14.11
CA THR A 393 -20.63 -3.79 13.00
C THR A 393 -21.44 -4.02 11.72
N GLY A 394 -21.23 -3.15 10.74
CA GLY A 394 -21.85 -3.24 9.41
C GLY A 394 -20.85 -3.67 8.34
N SER A 395 -21.30 -3.71 7.09
CA SER A 395 -20.52 -4.15 5.92
C SER A 395 -20.64 -3.20 4.74
N LEU A 396 -19.62 -3.20 3.88
CA LEU A 396 -19.57 -2.41 2.65
C LEU A 396 -19.36 -3.29 1.42
N ILE A 397 -20.05 -2.97 0.34
CA ILE A 397 -19.81 -3.56 -0.98
C ILE A 397 -19.52 -2.43 -1.96
N PHE A 398 -18.35 -2.47 -2.60
CA PHE A 398 -17.94 -1.58 -3.67
C PHE A 398 -17.95 -2.35 -5.00
N GLN A 399 -18.96 -2.10 -5.83
CA GLN A 399 -19.18 -2.78 -7.09
C GLN A 399 -18.98 -1.82 -8.27
N ASN A 400 -18.13 -2.16 -9.24
CA ASN A 400 -17.81 -1.28 -10.37
C ASN A 400 -17.34 0.12 -9.91
N VAL A 401 -16.62 0.20 -8.79
CA VAL A 401 -16.19 1.46 -8.16
C VAL A 401 -14.77 1.82 -8.57
N SER A 402 -14.46 3.11 -8.69
CA SER A 402 -13.09 3.60 -8.87
C SER A 402 -12.76 4.77 -7.96
N GLY A 403 -11.50 5.20 -7.97
CA GLY A 403 -11.04 6.41 -7.29
C GLY A 403 -10.94 6.24 -5.78
N GLY A 404 -11.04 7.35 -5.06
CA GLY A 404 -11.04 7.41 -3.61
C GLY A 404 -9.67 7.50 -2.96
N ASN A 405 -9.69 7.82 -1.67
CA ASN A 405 -8.61 7.63 -0.70
C ASN A 405 -9.24 7.34 0.66
N ILE A 406 -10.08 6.30 0.70
CA ILE A 406 -11.01 6.08 1.79
C ILE A 406 -10.30 5.54 3.04
N SER A 407 -10.87 5.81 4.20
CA SER A 407 -10.55 5.14 5.45
C SER A 407 -11.73 4.28 5.87
N VAL A 408 -11.45 3.04 6.29
CA VAL A 408 -12.45 2.15 6.86
C VAL A 408 -11.98 1.71 8.24
N SER A 409 -12.85 1.77 9.24
CA SER A 409 -12.56 1.28 10.58
C SER A 409 -13.77 0.59 11.21
N ASP A 410 -13.51 -0.41 12.05
CA ASP A 410 -14.52 -1.11 12.84
C ASP A 410 -15.69 -1.69 12.02
N LEU A 411 -15.45 -2.18 10.81
CA LEU A 411 -16.48 -2.85 9.98
C LEU A 411 -16.27 -4.36 9.90
N ASP A 412 -17.38 -5.11 9.78
CA ASP A 412 -17.36 -6.57 9.70
C ASP A 412 -16.73 -7.05 8.40
N SER A 413 -17.18 -6.50 7.26
CA SER A 413 -16.62 -6.85 5.97
C SER A 413 -16.57 -5.68 5.00
N VAL A 414 -15.58 -5.73 4.11
CA VAL A 414 -15.48 -4.87 2.93
C VAL A 414 -15.29 -5.77 1.72
N THR A 415 -16.17 -5.65 0.74
CA THR A 415 -16.13 -6.42 -0.50
C THR A 415 -15.89 -5.50 -1.69
N LEU A 416 -14.92 -5.80 -2.54
CA LEU A 416 -14.65 -5.11 -3.80
C LEU A 416 -14.98 -6.06 -4.96
N LYS A 417 -15.81 -5.62 -5.90
CA LYS A 417 -16.19 -6.37 -7.11
C LYS A 417 -16.00 -5.52 -8.35
N ASN A 418 -15.16 -5.94 -9.30
CA ASN A 418 -14.83 -5.16 -10.49
C ASN A 418 -14.42 -3.70 -10.18
N SER A 419 -13.70 -3.51 -9.08
CA SER A 419 -13.44 -2.19 -8.49
C SER A 419 -11.95 -1.89 -8.40
N SER A 420 -11.57 -0.63 -8.57
CA SER A 420 -10.21 -0.13 -8.35
C SER A 420 -10.22 1.02 -7.35
N LEU A 421 -10.08 0.68 -6.06
CA LEU A 421 -10.35 1.60 -4.96
C LEU A 421 -9.05 2.09 -4.30
N GLY A 422 -8.96 3.38 -4.02
CA GLY A 422 -7.90 3.97 -3.21
C GLY A 422 -8.25 3.95 -1.71
N SER A 423 -7.28 3.58 -0.88
CA SER A 423 -7.39 3.48 0.58
C SER A 423 -6.24 4.22 1.27
N GLN A 424 -6.59 5.06 2.24
CA GLN A 424 -5.63 5.57 3.20
C GLN A 424 -5.33 4.52 4.28
N ASN A 425 -6.39 3.89 4.80
CA ASN A 425 -6.33 2.82 5.78
C ASN A 425 -7.64 2.04 5.78
N LEU A 426 -7.64 0.79 5.30
CA LEU A 426 -8.83 -0.07 5.28
C LEU A 426 -8.71 -1.12 6.39
N GLN A 427 -9.48 -0.99 7.46
CA GLN A 427 -9.52 -1.95 8.56
C GLN A 427 -10.90 -2.61 8.64
N THR A 428 -10.93 -3.94 8.59
CA THR A 428 -12.16 -4.73 8.64
C THR A 428 -11.89 -6.13 9.18
N ASN A 429 -12.91 -6.91 9.55
CA ASN A 429 -12.67 -8.33 9.83
C ASN A 429 -12.38 -9.09 8.54
N THR A 430 -13.23 -8.97 7.53
CA THR A 430 -13.09 -9.67 6.24
C THR A 430 -12.90 -8.70 5.08
N LEU A 431 -11.79 -8.83 4.34
CA LEU A 431 -11.58 -8.13 3.07
C LEU A 431 -11.76 -9.13 1.93
N GLU A 432 -12.81 -8.94 1.12
CA GLU A 432 -13.06 -9.73 -0.09
C GLU A 432 -12.79 -8.89 -1.34
N MET A 433 -12.06 -9.46 -2.29
CA MET A 433 -11.73 -8.85 -3.58
C MET A 433 -12.10 -9.81 -4.71
N ASP A 434 -12.87 -9.33 -5.68
CA ASP A 434 -13.29 -10.07 -6.87
C ASP A 434 -13.01 -9.22 -8.11
N GLU A 435 -12.06 -9.67 -8.95
CA GLU A 435 -11.58 -8.93 -10.13
C GLU A 435 -11.28 -7.45 -9.82
N SER A 436 -10.62 -7.20 -8.69
CA SER A 436 -10.49 -5.87 -8.10
C SER A 436 -9.07 -5.49 -7.74
N THR A 437 -8.80 -4.20 -7.72
CA THR A 437 -7.54 -3.61 -7.27
C THR A 437 -7.76 -2.75 -6.03
N LEU A 438 -6.94 -2.96 -5.00
CA LEU A 438 -6.89 -2.09 -3.83
C LEU A 438 -5.57 -1.31 -3.84
N ASN A 439 -5.66 0.02 -3.86
CA ASN A 439 -4.51 0.92 -3.87
C ASN A 439 -4.38 1.58 -2.49
N GLY A 440 -3.52 1.09 -1.61
CA GLY A 440 -3.41 1.64 -0.26
C GLY A 440 -2.99 0.66 0.82
N LYS A 441 -3.21 1.04 2.07
CA LYS A 441 -3.02 0.16 3.23
C LYS A 441 -4.30 -0.60 3.56
N PHE A 442 -4.13 -1.82 4.06
CA PHE A 442 -5.23 -2.60 4.59
C PHE A 442 -4.79 -3.43 5.81
N SER A 443 -5.75 -3.74 6.68
CA SER A 443 -5.61 -4.72 7.75
C SER A 443 -6.92 -5.49 7.85
N CYS A 444 -6.83 -6.81 7.82
CA CYS A 444 -7.97 -7.69 7.96
C CYS A 444 -7.63 -8.93 8.80
N ASN A 445 -8.64 -9.58 9.35
CA ASN A 445 -8.47 -10.91 9.91
C ASN A 445 -8.41 -11.94 8.79
N ASP A 446 -9.41 -11.89 7.91
CA ASP A 446 -9.62 -12.86 6.84
C ASP A 446 -9.58 -12.16 5.48
N PHE A 447 -8.71 -12.63 4.59
CA PHE A 447 -8.56 -12.11 3.24
C PHE A 447 -9.12 -13.10 2.23
N VAL A 448 -9.93 -12.63 1.29
CA VAL A 448 -10.51 -13.46 0.24
C VAL A 448 -10.26 -12.81 -1.11
N ALA A 449 -9.66 -13.55 -2.05
CA ALA A 449 -9.45 -13.08 -3.41
C ALA A 449 -10.00 -14.06 -4.46
N LYS A 450 -10.78 -13.51 -5.39
CA LYS A 450 -11.40 -14.17 -6.53
C LYS A 450 -11.03 -13.45 -7.82
N GLY A 451 -10.89 -14.20 -8.90
CA GLY A 451 -10.46 -13.65 -10.19
C GLY A 451 -9.10 -12.93 -10.11
N ASN A 452 -8.88 -11.97 -11.00
CA ASN A 452 -7.64 -11.20 -11.06
C ASN A 452 -7.63 -10.09 -10.00
N ALA A 453 -7.17 -10.40 -8.78
CA ALA A 453 -7.02 -9.42 -7.70
C ALA A 453 -5.62 -8.81 -7.66
N ALA A 454 -5.53 -7.50 -7.37
CA ALA A 454 -4.25 -6.78 -7.26
C ALA A 454 -4.20 -5.86 -6.03
N LEU A 455 -3.05 -5.86 -5.36
CA LEU A 455 -2.74 -4.99 -4.23
C LEU A 455 -1.63 -4.02 -4.65
N VAL A 456 -1.91 -2.72 -4.64
CA VAL A 456 -0.91 -1.67 -4.88
C VAL A 456 -0.70 -0.91 -3.58
N LEU A 457 0.33 -1.27 -2.84
CA LEU A 457 0.51 -0.87 -1.46
C LEU A 457 1.40 0.37 -1.35
N ASN A 458 0.94 1.38 -0.62
CA ASN A 458 1.73 2.56 -0.24
C ASN A 458 2.25 2.48 1.22
N GLY A 459 2.20 1.27 1.80
CA GLY A 459 2.77 0.89 3.08
C GLY A 459 2.43 -0.57 3.39
N THR A 460 2.50 -0.98 4.65
CA THR A 460 2.32 -2.38 5.04
C THR A 460 0.83 -2.80 5.04
N GLY A 461 0.53 -3.92 4.41
CA GLY A 461 -0.73 -4.65 4.57
C GLY A 461 -0.67 -5.64 5.74
N SER A 462 -1.80 -6.11 6.25
CA SER A 462 -1.83 -7.07 7.36
C SER A 462 -2.99 -8.05 7.23
N ILE A 463 -2.69 -9.34 7.39
CA ILE A 463 -3.65 -10.45 7.42
C ILE A 463 -3.43 -11.21 8.73
N ALA A 464 -4.37 -11.09 9.67
CA ALA A 464 -4.19 -11.56 11.04
C ALA A 464 -4.60 -13.02 11.28
N LYS A 465 -5.32 -13.68 10.36
CA LYS A 465 -5.78 -15.08 10.54
C LYS A 465 -5.66 -15.93 9.29
N THR A 466 -6.48 -15.69 8.26
CA THR A 466 -6.57 -16.60 7.11
C THR A 466 -6.61 -15.86 5.78
N SER A 467 -6.19 -16.55 4.72
CA SER A 467 -6.34 -16.09 3.35
C SER A 467 -6.89 -17.22 2.47
N THR A 468 -7.88 -16.92 1.64
CA THR A 468 -8.42 -17.84 0.63
C THR A 468 -8.31 -17.19 -0.74
N VAL A 469 -7.52 -17.79 -1.62
CA VAL A 469 -7.16 -17.20 -2.91
C VAL A 469 -7.45 -18.20 -4.03
N GLU A 470 -8.29 -17.82 -4.99
CA GLU A 470 -8.61 -18.68 -6.16
C GLU A 470 -7.57 -18.56 -7.29
N GLN A 471 -6.98 -17.37 -7.46
CA GLN A 471 -5.93 -17.07 -8.43
C GLN A 471 -4.89 -16.16 -7.79
N PRO A 472 -3.59 -16.26 -8.16
CA PRO A 472 -2.54 -15.50 -7.51
C PRO A 472 -2.83 -13.99 -7.48
N VAL A 473 -2.68 -13.39 -6.29
CA VAL A 473 -2.85 -11.95 -6.06
C VAL A 473 -1.58 -11.25 -6.49
N THR A 474 -1.69 -10.30 -7.42
CA THR A 474 -0.54 -9.49 -7.83
C THR A 474 -0.28 -8.39 -6.80
N VAL A 475 0.93 -8.28 -6.29
CA VAL A 475 1.30 -7.31 -5.24
C VAL A 475 2.36 -6.36 -5.75
N THR A 476 2.05 -5.06 -5.77
CA THR A 476 3.00 -3.98 -6.00
C THR A 476 3.31 -3.31 -4.66
N PRO A 477 4.53 -3.45 -4.11
CA PRO A 477 4.90 -2.87 -2.83
C PRO A 477 5.15 -1.36 -2.93
N SER A 478 5.32 -0.70 -1.79
CA SER A 478 5.65 0.73 -1.73
C SER A 478 7.06 1.06 -2.23
N SER A 479 7.96 0.06 -2.19
CA SER A 479 9.32 0.12 -2.70
C SER A 479 9.73 -1.27 -3.18
N LEU A 480 10.29 -1.35 -4.40
CA LEU A 480 10.90 -2.56 -4.93
C LEU A 480 12.38 -2.62 -4.49
N ALA A 481 12.60 -2.80 -3.20
CA ALA A 481 13.93 -2.90 -2.60
C ALA A 481 14.02 -4.11 -1.67
N ASN A 482 15.16 -4.80 -1.69
CA ASN A 482 15.42 -5.94 -0.82
C ASN A 482 15.14 -5.60 0.66
N GLY A 483 14.42 -6.47 1.35
CA GLY A 483 14.04 -6.32 2.77
C GLY A 483 12.78 -5.48 3.01
N THR A 484 12.13 -4.94 1.97
CA THR A 484 10.90 -4.14 2.11
C THR A 484 9.78 -5.01 2.70
N LEU A 485 9.21 -4.59 3.83
CA LEU A 485 8.04 -5.20 4.45
C LEU A 485 6.78 -4.90 3.64
N VAL A 486 6.03 -5.95 3.25
CA VAL A 486 4.88 -5.81 2.35
C VAL A 486 3.58 -6.21 3.05
N ILE A 487 3.50 -7.43 3.61
CA ILE A 487 2.30 -7.92 4.31
C ILE A 487 2.71 -8.63 5.60
N GLU A 488 2.13 -8.25 6.73
CA GLU A 488 2.21 -9.01 7.98
C GLU A 488 1.29 -10.23 7.91
N VAL A 489 1.79 -11.40 8.33
CA VAL A 489 1.07 -12.68 8.25
C VAL A 489 1.05 -13.36 9.63
N PRO A 490 0.11 -14.27 9.90
CA PRO A 490 -0.18 -14.72 11.27
C PRO A 490 0.83 -15.73 11.82
N GLU A 491 1.55 -16.43 10.94
CA GLU A 491 2.50 -17.49 11.29
C GLU A 491 3.62 -17.57 10.25
N GLU A 492 4.69 -18.33 10.56
CA GLU A 492 5.78 -18.53 9.61
C GLU A 492 5.34 -19.45 8.46
N SER A 493 5.48 -18.97 7.23
CA SER A 493 5.22 -19.73 5.99
C SER A 493 3.81 -20.33 5.91
N PRO A 494 2.74 -19.52 6.00
CA PRO A 494 1.40 -20.04 5.84
C PRO A 494 1.20 -20.52 4.39
N GLU A 495 0.53 -21.66 4.19
CA GLU A 495 0.39 -22.30 2.87
C GLU A 495 -0.16 -21.36 1.78
N TRP A 496 -0.97 -20.36 2.18
CA TRP A 496 -1.57 -19.40 1.25
C TRP A 496 -0.64 -18.25 0.85
N ALA A 497 0.52 -18.07 1.49
CA ALA A 497 1.44 -16.97 1.24
C ALA A 497 2.00 -16.97 -0.19
N ASP A 498 2.26 -18.15 -0.76
CA ASP A 498 2.79 -18.29 -2.12
C ASP A 498 1.80 -17.85 -3.20
N ASN A 499 0.51 -17.68 -2.85
CA ASN A 499 -0.47 -17.11 -3.75
C ASN A 499 -0.35 -15.58 -3.90
N PHE A 500 0.55 -14.93 -3.16
CA PHE A 500 0.84 -13.51 -3.31
C PHE A 500 2.11 -13.34 -4.16
N VAL A 501 1.94 -12.89 -5.40
CA VAL A 501 3.01 -12.80 -6.38
C VAL A 501 3.44 -11.35 -6.55
N LEU A 502 4.75 -11.11 -6.46
CA LEU A 502 5.32 -9.79 -6.65
C LEU A 502 5.13 -9.32 -8.10
N ASN A 503 4.65 -8.09 -8.28
CA ASN A 503 4.77 -7.38 -9.56
C ASN A 503 6.21 -6.86 -9.72
N ASP A 504 7.13 -7.75 -10.09
CA ASP A 504 8.53 -7.41 -10.27
C ASP A 504 8.80 -6.75 -11.63
N THR A 505 9.22 -5.49 -11.60
CA THR A 505 9.62 -4.73 -12.80
C THR A 505 11.10 -4.84 -13.14
N GLU A 506 11.90 -5.60 -12.36
CA GLU A 506 13.34 -5.80 -12.54
C GLU A 506 13.69 -7.20 -13.10
N ASN A 507 12.87 -7.72 -14.02
CA ASN A 507 13.14 -8.97 -14.76
C ASN A 507 13.37 -10.23 -13.89
N GLY A 508 12.59 -10.41 -12.82
CA GLY A 508 12.65 -11.60 -11.97
C GLY A 508 13.80 -11.57 -10.95
N LYS A 509 14.38 -10.39 -10.71
CA LYS A 509 15.39 -10.17 -9.67
C LYS A 509 14.78 -10.27 -8.28
N PHE A 510 13.50 -9.94 -8.11
CA PHE A 510 12.84 -9.95 -6.81
C PHE A 510 11.66 -10.91 -6.74
N ALA A 511 11.39 -11.43 -5.55
CA ALA A 511 10.20 -12.22 -5.25
C ALA A 511 9.67 -11.89 -3.84
N LEU A 512 8.39 -12.14 -3.60
CA LEU A 512 7.86 -12.16 -2.23
C LEU A 512 8.20 -13.49 -1.58
N LYS A 513 8.79 -13.44 -0.39
CA LYS A 513 9.01 -14.62 0.44
C LYS A 513 8.67 -14.33 1.89
N CYS A 514 8.18 -15.36 2.59
CA CYS A 514 7.91 -15.26 4.02
C CYS A 514 9.23 -15.24 4.81
N ARG A 515 9.39 -14.25 5.68
CA ARG A 515 10.55 -14.05 6.57
C ARG A 515 10.09 -13.51 7.93
N THR A 516 11.03 -13.42 8.86
CA THR A 516 10.81 -12.84 10.18
C THR A 516 11.16 -11.36 10.14
N SER A 517 10.26 -10.50 10.62
CA SER A 517 10.46 -9.06 10.70
C SER A 517 11.56 -8.72 11.72
N THR A 518 12.03 -7.47 11.71
CA THR A 518 12.96 -6.97 12.75
C THR A 518 12.40 -7.10 14.18
N TYR A 519 11.08 -7.20 14.34
CA TYR A 519 10.40 -7.34 15.64
C TYR A 519 10.07 -8.79 16.02
N GLY A 520 10.37 -9.75 15.15
CA GLY A 520 10.11 -11.17 15.40
C GLY A 520 8.81 -11.70 14.78
N ASP A 521 8.05 -10.86 14.08
CA ASP A 521 6.76 -11.23 13.51
C ASP A 521 6.90 -11.80 12.08
N PRO A 522 6.16 -12.86 11.71
CA PRO A 522 6.14 -13.38 10.36
C PRO A 522 5.60 -12.37 9.34
N CYS A 523 6.25 -12.26 8.19
CA CYS A 523 5.86 -11.31 7.15
C CYS A 523 6.29 -11.74 5.74
N LEU A 524 5.51 -11.32 4.75
CA LEU A 524 5.92 -11.28 3.35
C LEU A 524 6.75 -10.03 3.10
N ILE A 525 7.94 -10.23 2.54
CA ILE A 525 8.86 -9.16 2.21
C ILE A 525 9.37 -9.31 0.78
N VAL A 526 9.85 -8.21 0.21
CA VAL A 526 10.61 -8.23 -1.05
C VAL A 526 11.97 -8.86 -0.78
N THR A 527 12.28 -9.94 -1.48
CA THR A 527 13.55 -10.67 -1.38
C THR A 527 14.28 -10.66 -2.71
N GLU A 528 15.59 -10.51 -2.66
CA GLU A 528 16.45 -10.50 -3.84
C GLU A 528 16.93 -11.91 -4.18
N LYS A 529 16.90 -12.23 -5.48
CA LYS A 529 17.37 -13.50 -6.01
C LYS A 529 18.87 -13.60 -5.82
N LEU A 530 19.31 -14.65 -5.12
CA LEU A 530 20.73 -14.94 -4.99
C LEU A 530 21.25 -15.52 -6.31
N VAL A 531 22.43 -15.05 -6.73
CA VAL A 531 23.13 -15.55 -7.91
C VAL A 531 24.45 -16.16 -7.45
N ALA A 532 24.73 -17.38 -7.88
CA ALA A 532 26.00 -18.03 -7.62
C ALA A 532 27.12 -17.27 -8.33
N GLY A 533 28.25 -17.11 -7.66
CA GLY A 533 29.41 -16.45 -8.23
C GLY A 533 30.43 -16.08 -7.17
N GLY A 534 31.69 -16.11 -7.57
CA GLY A 534 32.81 -15.83 -6.68
C GLY A 534 33.38 -17.08 -6.01
N PRO A 535 34.31 -16.88 -5.07
CA PRO A 535 35.09 -17.94 -4.48
C PRO A 535 34.30 -18.73 -3.43
N LEU A 536 34.54 -20.03 -3.37
CA LEU A 536 34.05 -20.93 -2.33
C LEU A 536 35.21 -21.78 -1.82
N HIS A 537 35.52 -21.66 -0.54
CA HIS A 537 36.68 -22.30 0.08
C HIS A 537 36.31 -23.64 0.69
N VAL A 538 37.06 -24.68 0.37
CA VAL A 538 36.94 -25.99 1.02
C VAL A 538 38.24 -26.22 1.79
N ALA A 539 38.13 -26.52 3.09
CA ALA A 539 39.32 -26.75 3.90
C ALA A 539 40.00 -28.05 3.53
N PHE A 540 41.30 -27.96 3.27
CA PHE A 540 42.18 -29.04 2.84
C PHE A 540 41.60 -29.85 1.68
N ALA A 541 41.99 -29.48 0.47
CA ALA A 541 41.67 -30.23 -0.74
C ALA A 541 42.01 -31.74 -0.57
N PRO A 542 41.15 -32.65 -1.03
CA PRO A 542 41.41 -34.08 -0.92
C PRO A 542 42.74 -34.50 -1.57
N GLU A 543 43.67 -35.01 -0.78
CA GLU A 543 44.97 -35.47 -1.24
C GLU A 543 45.31 -36.86 -0.68
N CYS A 544 46.09 -37.65 -1.42
CA CYS A 544 46.41 -39.02 -1.02
C CYS A 544 47.08 -39.05 0.37
N SER A 545 46.55 -39.87 1.28
CA SER A 545 46.92 -39.96 2.69
C SER A 545 46.67 -38.71 3.53
N GLY A 546 46.00 -37.69 2.99
CA GLY A 546 45.46 -36.56 3.74
C GLY A 546 44.23 -36.96 4.55
N ASP A 547 44.04 -36.35 5.72
CA ASP A 547 42.88 -36.58 6.58
C ASP A 547 41.58 -36.14 5.88
N VAL A 548 40.49 -36.90 6.04
CA VAL A 548 39.16 -36.36 5.74
C VAL A 548 38.78 -35.38 6.85
N VAL A 549 38.51 -34.14 6.48
CA VAL A 549 38.31 -33.03 7.42
C VAL A 549 36.88 -33.07 7.96
N ASP A 550 36.64 -33.91 8.97
CA ASP A 550 35.42 -33.94 9.80
C ASP A 550 35.81 -34.00 11.28
N LYS A 551 36.83 -33.21 11.67
CA LYS A 551 37.50 -33.33 12.99
C LYS A 551 36.62 -32.92 14.18
N GLU A 552 35.54 -32.18 13.95
CA GLU A 552 34.60 -31.74 15.00
C GLU A 552 33.14 -31.73 14.51
N PRO A 553 32.21 -32.43 15.18
CA PRO A 553 30.79 -32.38 14.86
C PRO A 553 30.23 -30.95 14.95
N GLY A 554 29.61 -30.48 13.86
CA GLY A 554 28.94 -29.18 13.81
C GLY A 554 29.80 -28.01 13.31
N LYS A 555 31.06 -28.23 12.93
CA LYS A 555 31.86 -27.23 12.18
C LYS A 555 31.76 -27.48 10.68
N THR A 556 31.46 -26.43 9.93
CA THR A 556 31.52 -26.45 8.47
C THR A 556 32.94 -26.08 8.04
N TYR A 557 33.67 -27.02 7.44
CA TYR A 557 35.03 -26.81 6.94
C TYR A 557 35.02 -26.23 5.51
N ILE A 558 34.13 -25.27 5.30
CA ILE A 558 33.85 -24.63 4.02
C ILE A 558 33.40 -23.21 4.33
N ASP A 559 33.84 -22.26 3.51
CA ASP A 559 33.57 -20.85 3.73
C ASP A 559 33.23 -20.14 2.41
N VAL A 560 32.52 -19.03 2.53
CA VAL A 560 32.11 -18.16 1.42
C VAL A 560 32.46 -16.72 1.79
N PRO A 561 32.70 -15.83 0.82
CA PRO A 561 33.01 -14.45 1.13
C PRO A 561 31.89 -13.78 1.94
N ASN A 562 32.27 -12.86 2.83
CA ASN A 562 31.33 -12.12 3.68
C ASN A 562 30.21 -11.40 2.89
N GLU A 563 30.46 -11.10 1.61
CA GLU A 563 29.53 -10.42 0.70
C GLU A 563 28.58 -11.40 -0.03
N PHE A 564 28.67 -12.72 0.21
CA PHE A 564 27.89 -13.72 -0.51
C PHE A 564 26.45 -13.89 0.00
N TYR A 565 26.03 -13.17 1.06
CA TYR A 565 24.67 -13.12 1.62
C TYR A 565 23.96 -14.48 1.88
N ALA A 566 24.69 -15.58 1.82
CA ALA A 566 24.31 -16.92 2.24
C ALA A 566 25.47 -17.50 3.06
N ALA A 567 25.15 -18.37 4.02
CA ALA A 567 26.13 -19.09 4.83
C ALA A 567 26.02 -20.59 4.60
N VAL A 568 27.14 -21.30 4.72
CA VAL A 568 27.11 -22.77 4.72
C VAL A 568 26.70 -23.25 6.10
N THR A 569 25.71 -24.14 6.14
CA THR A 569 25.16 -24.71 7.39
C THR A 569 25.51 -26.18 7.57
N SER A 570 25.83 -26.88 6.48
CA SER A 570 26.27 -28.27 6.50
C SER A 570 27.18 -28.54 5.31
N ALA A 571 28.22 -29.35 5.53
CA ALA A 571 29.15 -29.82 4.51
C ALA A 571 29.58 -31.23 4.91
N VAL A 572 29.30 -32.23 4.08
CA VAL A 572 29.48 -33.64 4.44
C VAL A 572 30.09 -34.43 3.29
N TRP A 573 31.22 -35.11 3.56
CA TRP A 573 31.90 -35.95 2.58
C TRP A 573 31.19 -37.29 2.36
N SER A 574 31.04 -37.70 1.09
CA SER A 574 30.36 -38.93 0.69
C SER A 574 31.03 -40.18 1.26
N GLY A 575 30.37 -40.88 2.19
CA GLY A 575 30.83 -42.19 2.72
C GLY A 575 31.96 -42.12 3.76
N TYR A 576 32.30 -40.93 4.24
CA TYR A 576 33.41 -40.70 5.19
C TYR A 576 32.99 -39.86 6.42
N SER A 577 31.71 -39.49 6.52
CA SER A 577 31.14 -38.54 7.51
C SER A 577 31.29 -38.89 8.99
N ASP A 578 31.76 -40.10 9.33
CA ASP A 578 31.73 -40.62 10.71
C ASP A 578 32.94 -41.49 11.09
N ILE A 579 34.02 -41.49 10.29
CA ILE A 579 35.16 -42.40 10.53
C ILE A 579 36.40 -41.61 10.94
N ASP A 580 36.59 -41.50 12.25
CA ASP A 580 37.78 -40.90 12.86
C ASP A 580 39.07 -41.57 12.35
N GLY A 581 40.03 -40.75 11.93
CA GLY A 581 41.33 -41.20 11.40
C GLY A 581 41.33 -41.76 9.97
N LYS A 582 40.24 -41.59 9.19
CA LYS A 582 40.22 -41.99 7.78
C LYS A 582 40.95 -40.97 6.91
N THR A 583 41.78 -41.47 6.00
CA THR A 583 42.52 -40.66 5.02
C THR A 583 42.10 -41.03 3.60
N TRP A 584 42.16 -40.04 2.71
CA TRP A 584 41.89 -40.25 1.29
C TRP A 584 42.93 -41.20 0.67
N GLN A 585 42.48 -42.11 -0.19
CA GLN A 585 43.38 -43.00 -0.94
C GLN A 585 43.43 -42.59 -2.41
N ALA A 586 44.53 -42.90 -3.09
CA ALA A 586 44.60 -42.68 -4.53
C ALA A 586 43.51 -43.50 -5.25
N GLY A 587 42.80 -42.86 -6.18
CA GLY A 587 41.64 -43.41 -6.87
C GLY A 587 40.29 -43.15 -6.19
N ASP A 588 40.26 -42.67 -4.94
CA ASP A 588 39.02 -42.18 -4.33
C ASP A 588 38.48 -41.00 -5.14
N ILE A 589 37.16 -40.92 -5.32
CA ILE A 589 36.47 -39.80 -5.97
C ILE A 589 35.69 -39.06 -4.88
N PRO A 590 36.24 -37.97 -4.31
CA PRO A 590 35.63 -37.26 -3.21
C PRO A 590 34.40 -36.49 -3.68
N GLU A 591 33.30 -36.61 -2.94
CA GLU A 591 32.13 -35.75 -3.14
C GLU A 591 31.74 -35.07 -1.82
N LEU A 592 31.54 -33.76 -1.85
CA LEU A 592 31.13 -32.97 -0.70
C LEU A 592 29.70 -32.45 -0.91
N THR A 593 28.76 -32.89 -0.07
CA THR A 593 27.39 -32.35 -0.09
C THR A 593 27.33 -31.09 0.76
N VAL A 594 26.91 -29.98 0.16
CA VAL A 594 26.89 -28.64 0.78
C VAL A 594 25.45 -28.16 0.90
N VAL A 595 25.08 -27.62 2.06
CA VAL A 595 23.80 -26.96 2.32
C VAL A 595 24.03 -25.51 2.70
N MET A 596 23.57 -24.59 1.86
CA MET A 596 23.62 -23.14 2.11
C MET A 596 22.29 -22.60 2.61
N ARG A 597 22.33 -21.47 3.32
CA ARG A 597 21.16 -20.81 3.91
C ARG A 597 21.26 -19.28 3.83
N THR A 598 20.19 -18.59 3.44
CA THR A 598 20.19 -17.12 3.25
C THR A 598 19.74 -16.29 4.46
N ASP A 599 18.99 -16.84 5.40
CA ASP A 599 18.50 -16.12 6.60
C ASP A 599 19.52 -16.11 7.75
N ILE A 600 20.73 -15.60 7.47
CA ILE A 600 21.89 -15.62 8.38
C ILE A 600 21.70 -14.67 9.57
N SER A 601 21.05 -13.52 9.37
CA SER A 601 20.88 -12.49 10.41
C SER A 601 19.66 -12.74 11.33
N GLY A 602 18.81 -13.70 10.97
CA GLY A 602 17.52 -13.95 11.64
C GLY A 602 16.50 -12.79 11.51
N THR A 603 16.80 -11.76 10.72
CA THR A 603 15.93 -10.59 10.49
C THR A 603 15.80 -10.28 9.00
N ASN A 604 14.80 -9.49 8.62
CA ASN A 604 14.54 -9.10 7.23
C ASN A 604 15.58 -8.15 6.58
N ARG A 605 16.71 -7.83 7.24
CA ARG A 605 17.68 -6.83 6.74
C ARG A 605 18.54 -7.30 5.55
N ASP A 606 18.77 -8.61 5.43
CA ASP A 606 19.60 -9.23 4.38
C ASP A 606 18.80 -10.37 3.71
N SER A 607 17.78 -10.00 2.94
CA SER A 607 16.72 -10.95 2.57
C SER A 607 16.90 -11.54 1.18
N TYR A 608 17.73 -12.55 1.08
CA TYR A 608 17.96 -13.25 -0.18
C TYR A 608 17.13 -14.55 -0.25
N TYR A 609 16.92 -15.03 -1.47
CA TYR A 609 16.35 -16.34 -1.71
C TYR A 609 17.10 -17.09 -2.81
N PHE A 610 17.17 -18.40 -2.66
CA PHE A 610 17.59 -19.27 -3.75
C PHE A 610 16.41 -19.48 -4.71
N ALA A 611 16.67 -19.40 -6.01
CA ALA A 611 15.70 -19.74 -7.05
C ALA A 611 16.02 -21.13 -7.63
N GLU A 612 15.08 -21.72 -8.35
CA GLU A 612 15.27 -23.03 -9.01
C GLU A 612 16.42 -23.03 -10.03
N ASP A 613 16.70 -21.88 -10.65
CA ASP A 613 17.77 -21.69 -11.62
C ASP A 613 19.09 -21.21 -10.99
N PHE A 614 19.23 -21.29 -9.66
CA PHE A 614 20.51 -21.06 -8.99
C PHE A 614 21.52 -22.12 -9.46
N ASP A 615 22.61 -21.67 -10.09
CA ASP A 615 23.62 -22.52 -10.70
C ASP A 615 24.91 -22.56 -9.86
N PRO A 616 25.10 -23.57 -8.98
CA PRO A 616 26.30 -23.64 -8.15
C PRO A 616 27.58 -23.87 -8.97
N SER A 617 27.51 -24.23 -10.26
CA SER A 617 28.71 -24.41 -11.09
C SER A 617 29.46 -23.10 -11.38
N GLN A 618 28.83 -21.95 -11.08
CA GLN A 618 29.46 -20.63 -11.18
C GLN A 618 30.46 -20.34 -10.04
N PHE A 619 30.51 -21.17 -8.98
CA PHE A 619 31.51 -21.03 -7.93
C PHE A 619 32.90 -21.41 -8.43
N ILE A 620 33.91 -20.66 -7.97
CA ILE A 620 35.32 -21.02 -8.14
C ILE A 620 35.79 -21.63 -6.82
N ILE A 621 36.28 -22.87 -6.86
CA ILE A 621 36.62 -23.62 -5.65
C ILE A 621 38.08 -23.38 -5.29
N TYR A 622 38.33 -23.03 -4.03
CA TYR A 622 39.67 -22.75 -3.49
C TYR A 622 39.99 -23.67 -2.30
N ASP A 623 41.25 -24.06 -2.19
CA ASP A 623 41.81 -24.85 -1.09
C ASP A 623 42.15 -23.95 0.10
N TRP A 624 41.45 -24.14 1.20
CA TRP A 624 41.74 -23.47 2.47
C TRP A 624 42.69 -24.33 3.30
N GLN A 625 43.99 -24.08 3.13
CA GLN A 625 45.07 -24.93 3.65
C GLN A 625 45.44 -24.70 5.12
N ASP A 626 44.98 -23.60 5.75
CA ASP A 626 45.26 -23.30 7.15
C ASP A 626 44.06 -22.68 7.86
N LEU A 627 43.36 -23.49 8.64
CA LEU A 627 42.21 -23.10 9.45
C LEU A 627 42.52 -22.04 10.52
N ASN A 628 43.79 -21.75 10.81
CA ASN A 628 44.15 -20.66 11.73
C ASN A 628 44.16 -19.28 11.05
N GLN A 629 44.08 -19.24 9.73
CA GLN A 629 43.96 -18.04 8.94
C GLN A 629 42.54 -17.96 8.36
N PHE A 630 42.01 -16.74 8.22
CA PHE A 630 40.73 -16.55 7.54
C PHE A 630 40.80 -17.08 6.10
N ALA A 631 39.74 -17.73 5.65
CA ALA A 631 39.63 -18.29 4.30
C ALA A 631 39.91 -17.23 3.22
N GLU A 632 39.61 -15.96 3.51
CA GLU A 632 39.86 -14.85 2.60
C GLU A 632 41.32 -14.64 2.18
N ASN A 633 42.28 -15.12 2.97
CA ASN A 633 43.70 -15.05 2.60
C ASN A 633 44.07 -16.02 1.46
N PHE A 634 43.16 -16.95 1.15
CA PHE A 634 43.30 -17.98 0.12
C PHE A 634 42.51 -17.63 -1.16
N TYR A 635 42.01 -16.39 -1.32
CA TYR A 635 41.43 -15.89 -2.58
C TYR A 635 42.52 -15.58 -3.63
N LYS A 636 43.31 -16.57 -4.03
CA LYS A 636 44.38 -16.41 -5.03
C LYS A 636 44.40 -17.61 -5.96
N GLU A 637 44.73 -17.38 -7.24
CA GLU A 637 44.81 -18.43 -8.27
C GLU A 637 45.67 -19.63 -7.85
N GLU A 638 46.71 -19.42 -7.04
CA GLU A 638 47.58 -20.49 -6.52
C GLU A 638 46.88 -21.50 -5.60
N TYR A 639 45.72 -21.15 -5.03
CA TYR A 639 44.90 -22.04 -4.18
C TYR A 639 43.66 -22.56 -4.92
N GLN A 640 43.45 -22.22 -6.20
CA GLN A 640 42.29 -22.70 -6.94
C GLN A 640 42.41 -24.21 -7.18
N ILE A 641 41.31 -24.94 -6.97
CA ILE A 641 41.26 -26.39 -7.19
C ILE A 641 40.69 -26.65 -8.59
N ASP A 642 41.51 -27.16 -9.49
CA ASP A 642 41.11 -27.52 -10.84
C ASP A 642 40.29 -28.82 -10.88
N GLY A 643 39.34 -28.90 -11.81
CA GLY A 643 38.57 -30.12 -12.10
C GLY A 643 37.44 -30.43 -11.12
N VAL A 644 37.17 -29.55 -10.14
CA VAL A 644 36.00 -29.67 -9.26
C VAL A 644 34.76 -29.16 -9.98
N THR A 645 33.67 -29.94 -9.96
CA THR A 645 32.39 -29.52 -10.53
C THR A 645 31.31 -29.48 -9.46
N ALA A 646 30.59 -28.37 -9.36
CA ALA A 646 29.40 -28.28 -8.53
C ALA A 646 28.17 -28.76 -9.33
N VAL A 647 27.44 -29.73 -8.79
CA VAL A 647 26.27 -30.32 -9.44
C VAL A 647 25.10 -30.44 -8.46
N VAL A 648 23.89 -30.29 -8.98
CA VAL A 648 22.65 -30.53 -8.22
C VAL A 648 22.17 -31.95 -8.53
N LYS A 649 22.25 -32.85 -7.55
CA LYS A 649 21.81 -34.25 -7.71
C LYS A 649 20.31 -34.40 -7.43
N THR A 650 19.75 -35.56 -7.77
CA THR A 650 18.35 -35.90 -7.42
C THR A 650 18.14 -35.81 -5.90
N GLY A 651 17.12 -35.04 -5.49
CA GLY A 651 16.81 -34.77 -4.09
C GLY A 651 17.57 -33.58 -3.48
N GLN A 652 18.39 -32.89 -4.27
CA GLN A 652 19.04 -31.62 -3.93
C GLN A 652 18.39 -30.46 -4.69
N GLY A 653 18.84 -29.23 -4.44
CA GLY A 653 18.28 -28.01 -4.99
C GLY A 653 17.73 -27.08 -3.93
N VAL A 654 16.82 -26.20 -4.34
CA VAL A 654 16.18 -25.18 -3.52
C VAL A 654 15.10 -25.77 -2.60
N SER A 655 14.97 -25.27 -1.37
CA SER A 655 13.82 -25.55 -0.51
C SER A 655 12.59 -24.73 -0.91
N ASP A 656 11.38 -25.21 -0.61
CA ASP A 656 10.12 -24.53 -1.00
C ASP A 656 10.07 -23.05 -0.53
N ASP A 657 10.56 -22.77 0.68
CA ASP A 657 10.65 -21.41 1.26
C ASP A 657 11.77 -20.52 0.67
N GLY A 658 12.59 -21.09 -0.22
CA GLY A 658 13.75 -20.47 -0.85
C GLY A 658 14.89 -20.13 0.12
N LYS A 659 14.87 -20.61 1.37
CA LYS A 659 15.89 -20.28 2.37
C LYS A 659 17.15 -21.10 2.23
N THR A 660 17.04 -22.35 1.75
CA THR A 660 18.16 -23.27 1.66
C THR A 660 18.38 -23.78 0.26
N PHE A 661 19.64 -24.10 -0.05
CA PHE A 661 20.01 -24.74 -1.31
C PHE A 661 21.05 -25.82 -1.04
N THR A 662 20.78 -27.02 -1.56
CA THR A 662 21.67 -28.18 -1.43
C THR A 662 22.30 -28.50 -2.78
N PHE A 663 23.60 -28.77 -2.80
CA PHE A 663 24.33 -29.24 -3.98
C PHE A 663 25.53 -30.11 -3.60
N THR A 664 26.20 -30.68 -4.60
CA THR A 664 27.38 -31.52 -4.40
C THR A 664 28.57 -30.97 -5.17
N LEU A 665 29.71 -30.80 -4.50
CA LEU A 665 31.00 -30.65 -5.17
C LEU A 665 31.57 -32.03 -5.48
N GLN A 666 31.86 -32.29 -6.75
CA GLN A 666 32.53 -33.51 -7.20
C GLN A 666 33.98 -33.17 -7.52
N PHE A 667 34.90 -33.78 -6.77
CA PHE A 667 36.34 -33.58 -6.96
C PHE A 667 36.88 -34.58 -7.98
N PRO A 668 38.02 -34.26 -8.64
CA PRO A 668 38.74 -35.26 -9.42
C PRO A 668 39.20 -36.42 -8.52
N ALA A 669 39.49 -37.56 -9.15
CA ALA A 669 40.05 -38.70 -8.44
C ALA A 669 41.36 -38.30 -7.74
N VAL A 670 41.53 -38.71 -6.48
CA VAL A 670 42.72 -38.42 -5.70
C VAL A 670 43.93 -39.07 -6.36
N THR A 671 44.98 -38.30 -6.64
CA THR A 671 46.20 -38.77 -7.28
C THR A 671 47.39 -38.78 -6.32
N HIS A 672 48.45 -39.49 -6.68
CA HIS A 672 49.73 -39.41 -5.99
C HIS A 672 50.47 -38.11 -6.34
N ASN A 673 51.10 -37.49 -5.34
CA ASN A 673 52.00 -36.34 -5.51
C ASN A 673 53.43 -36.83 -5.72
N LEU A 674 53.73 -37.28 -6.93
CA LEU A 674 54.97 -37.98 -7.27
C LEU A 674 56.14 -37.02 -7.53
N GLN A 675 57.28 -37.31 -6.92
CA GLN A 675 58.57 -36.75 -7.28
C GLN A 675 59.44 -37.79 -7.96
N LYS A 676 59.88 -37.48 -9.17
CA LYS A 676 60.84 -38.30 -9.89
C LYS A 676 62.21 -38.24 -9.21
N VAL A 677 62.82 -39.40 -9.03
CA VAL A 677 64.23 -39.57 -8.70
C VAL A 677 64.89 -40.26 -9.87
N ASP A 678 65.81 -39.54 -10.52
CA ASP A 678 66.50 -40.05 -11.70
C ASP A 678 67.41 -41.22 -11.34
N TYR A 679 67.62 -42.10 -12.32
CA TYR A 679 68.58 -43.19 -12.25
C TYR A 679 69.98 -42.68 -11.84
N LYS A 680 70.63 -43.42 -10.93
CA LYS A 680 72.02 -43.17 -10.54
C LYS A 680 72.80 -44.48 -10.60
N ALA A 681 73.82 -44.52 -11.45
CA ALA A 681 74.69 -45.69 -11.52
C ALA A 681 75.42 -45.94 -10.19
N PRO A 682 75.56 -47.21 -9.75
CA PRO A 682 76.42 -47.56 -8.63
C PRO A 682 77.90 -47.33 -8.97
N THR A 683 78.73 -47.08 -7.95
CA THR A 683 80.19 -47.05 -8.09
C THR A 683 80.81 -48.23 -7.34
N CYS A 684 82.15 -48.35 -7.38
CA CYS A 684 82.85 -49.39 -6.63
C CYS A 684 82.72 -49.26 -5.09
N THR A 685 82.30 -48.09 -4.57
CA THR A 685 82.15 -47.81 -3.14
C THR A 685 80.77 -47.32 -2.70
N ALA A 686 79.97 -46.78 -3.62
CA ALA A 686 78.65 -46.22 -3.32
C ALA A 686 77.56 -46.96 -4.08
N GLU A 687 76.43 -47.19 -3.42
CA GLU A 687 75.22 -47.72 -4.05
C GLU A 687 74.67 -46.73 -5.08
N GLY A 688 74.05 -47.28 -6.12
CA GLY A 688 73.23 -46.56 -7.09
C GLY A 688 71.74 -46.75 -6.80
N ASN A 689 70.89 -46.25 -7.69
CA ASN A 689 69.45 -46.50 -7.67
C ASN A 689 68.89 -46.61 -9.09
N GLU A 690 67.86 -47.43 -9.24
CA GLU A 690 66.99 -47.40 -10.41
C GLU A 690 66.22 -46.07 -10.46
N GLU A 691 65.67 -45.72 -11.62
CA GLU A 691 64.73 -44.60 -11.71
C GLU A 691 63.44 -44.94 -10.97
N TYR A 692 62.94 -44.05 -10.11
CA TYR A 692 61.71 -44.26 -9.35
C TYR A 692 60.98 -42.95 -9.06
N TRP A 693 59.70 -43.05 -8.66
CA TRP A 693 58.86 -41.94 -8.24
C TRP A 693 58.46 -42.11 -6.78
N PHE A 694 58.66 -41.08 -5.98
CA PHE A 694 58.29 -41.05 -4.57
C PHE A 694 57.08 -40.15 -4.35
N CYS A 695 56.00 -40.67 -3.78
CA CYS A 695 54.86 -39.87 -3.40
C CYS A 695 55.14 -39.15 -2.07
N LYS A 696 55.20 -37.82 -2.10
CA LYS A 696 55.44 -36.99 -0.91
C LYS A 696 54.38 -37.12 0.18
N ASN A 697 53.13 -37.43 -0.20
CA ASN A 697 52.01 -37.41 0.73
C ASN A 697 51.84 -38.76 1.44
N CYS A 698 51.92 -39.87 0.70
CA CYS A 698 51.72 -41.22 1.25
C CYS A 698 53.01 -41.99 1.59
N ASN A 699 54.18 -41.41 1.29
CA ASN A 699 55.50 -42.03 1.48
C ASN A 699 55.72 -43.37 0.75
N LYS A 700 54.99 -43.61 -0.35
CA LYS A 700 55.15 -44.80 -1.20
C LYS A 700 56.08 -44.53 -2.39
N TYR A 701 56.63 -45.60 -2.96
CA TYR A 701 57.55 -45.59 -4.09
C TYR A 701 56.92 -46.33 -5.27
N PHE A 702 57.20 -45.87 -6.49
CA PHE A 702 56.68 -46.45 -7.73
C PHE A 702 57.78 -46.50 -8.81
N PHE A 703 57.73 -47.48 -9.70
CA PHE A 703 58.66 -47.57 -10.85
C PHE A 703 58.16 -46.82 -12.10
N ASP A 704 56.95 -46.26 -12.05
CA ASP A 704 56.35 -45.55 -13.17
C ASP A 704 55.72 -44.21 -12.75
N GLU A 705 55.65 -43.29 -13.71
CA GLU A 705 55.08 -41.94 -13.51
C GLU A 705 53.56 -41.93 -13.24
N ASN A 706 52.85 -43.02 -13.54
CA ASN A 706 51.41 -43.14 -13.32
C ASN A 706 51.07 -43.82 -11.97
N ALA A 707 52.10 -44.20 -11.19
CA ALA A 707 51.96 -44.91 -9.92
C ALA A 707 51.13 -46.20 -10.02
N THR A 708 51.34 -46.97 -11.09
CA THR A 708 50.68 -48.26 -11.30
C THR A 708 51.52 -49.45 -10.83
N GLU A 709 52.83 -49.29 -10.68
CA GLU A 709 53.80 -50.29 -10.22
C GLU A 709 54.44 -49.88 -8.89
N GLU A 710 53.74 -50.14 -7.77
CA GLU A 710 54.24 -49.88 -6.41
C GLU A 710 55.49 -50.72 -6.08
N THR A 711 56.49 -50.09 -5.45
CA THR A 711 57.77 -50.69 -5.04
C THR A 711 58.17 -50.22 -3.63
N THR A 712 59.31 -50.67 -3.11
CA THR A 712 59.91 -50.17 -1.86
C THR A 712 61.25 -49.50 -2.12
N LEU A 713 61.69 -48.61 -1.22
CA LEU A 713 62.98 -47.95 -1.34
C LEU A 713 64.12 -48.96 -1.50
N GLU A 714 64.09 -50.07 -0.77
CA GLU A 714 65.12 -51.13 -0.82
C GLU A 714 65.21 -51.79 -2.20
N GLN A 715 64.09 -51.92 -2.90
CA GLN A 715 64.07 -52.51 -4.25
C GLN A 715 64.58 -51.54 -5.33
N THR A 716 64.63 -50.24 -5.03
CA THR A 716 65.23 -49.25 -5.94
C THR A 716 66.76 -49.21 -5.83
N ILE A 717 67.36 -49.72 -4.75
CA ILE A 717 68.80 -49.65 -4.50
C ILE A 717 69.54 -50.64 -5.40
N ILE A 718 70.51 -50.12 -6.16
CA ILE A 718 71.47 -50.93 -6.92
C ILE A 718 72.74 -51.05 -6.06
N PRO A 719 73.12 -52.26 -5.60
CA PRO A 719 74.32 -52.43 -4.78
C PRO A 719 75.58 -51.87 -5.45
N ALA A 720 76.52 -51.37 -4.64
CA ALA A 720 77.84 -50.98 -5.12
C ALA A 720 78.49 -52.13 -5.90
N THR A 721 79.16 -51.84 -7.01
CA THR A 721 79.75 -52.87 -7.88
C THR A 721 80.90 -53.62 -7.21
N GLY A 722 81.38 -53.12 -6.08
CA GLY A 722 82.57 -53.60 -5.38
C GLY A 722 83.85 -53.27 -6.12
N HIS A 723 84.99 -53.58 -5.49
CA HIS A 723 86.29 -53.43 -6.11
C HIS A 723 86.63 -54.62 -7.00
N ASN A 724 87.01 -54.31 -8.23
CA ASN A 724 87.72 -55.24 -9.11
C ASN A 724 89.13 -54.66 -9.31
N TRP A 725 90.11 -55.12 -8.54
CA TRP A 725 91.45 -54.56 -8.59
C TRP A 725 92.22 -55.11 -9.80
N GLY A 726 92.73 -54.22 -10.64
CA GLY A 726 93.60 -54.56 -11.76
C GLY A 726 94.97 -55.08 -11.30
N GLU A 727 95.83 -55.41 -12.27
CA GLU A 727 97.19 -55.87 -11.98
C GLU A 727 98.01 -54.81 -11.21
N PRO A 728 98.85 -55.20 -10.23
CA PRO A 728 99.64 -54.26 -9.45
C PRO A 728 100.72 -53.58 -10.30
N GLU A 729 100.75 -52.25 -10.28
CA GLU A 729 101.81 -51.48 -10.91
C GLU A 729 102.93 -51.18 -9.92
N TRP A 730 104.11 -51.75 -10.16
CA TRP A 730 105.29 -51.60 -9.31
C TRP A 730 106.23 -50.51 -9.85
N SER A 731 106.69 -49.64 -8.96
CA SER A 731 107.66 -48.58 -9.26
C SER A 731 108.82 -48.64 -8.29
N TRP A 732 109.99 -49.04 -8.79
CA TRP A 732 111.22 -49.22 -8.02
C TRP A 732 112.15 -48.00 -8.12
N SER A 733 112.82 -47.65 -7.01
CA SER A 733 113.97 -46.74 -7.05
C SER A 733 115.13 -47.30 -7.87
N GLU A 734 115.99 -46.43 -8.41
CA GLU A 734 117.13 -46.84 -9.25
C GLU A 734 118.07 -47.80 -8.51
N ASP A 735 118.31 -47.56 -7.22
CA ASP A 735 119.13 -48.40 -6.34
C ASP A 735 118.42 -49.67 -5.85
N GLY A 736 117.15 -49.89 -6.21
CA GLY A 736 116.36 -51.07 -5.85
C GLY A 736 115.93 -51.14 -4.37
N LYS A 737 116.26 -50.14 -3.54
CA LYS A 737 116.02 -50.21 -2.09
C LYS A 737 114.60 -49.81 -1.68
N THR A 738 113.87 -49.09 -2.52
CA THR A 738 112.47 -48.74 -2.28
C THR A 738 111.60 -49.12 -3.47
N CYS A 739 110.37 -49.54 -3.17
CA CYS A 739 109.37 -49.85 -4.17
C CYS A 739 108.00 -49.35 -3.69
N THR A 740 107.21 -48.81 -4.60
CA THR A 740 105.79 -48.50 -4.37
C THR A 740 104.95 -49.35 -5.31
N VAL A 741 103.82 -49.83 -4.82
CA VAL A 741 102.82 -50.55 -5.62
C VAL A 741 101.54 -49.74 -5.66
N THR A 742 100.87 -49.72 -6.81
CA THR A 742 99.53 -49.12 -6.96
C THR A 742 98.56 -50.16 -7.49
N PHE A 743 97.44 -50.33 -6.77
CA PHE A 743 96.28 -51.08 -7.25
C PHE A 743 95.22 -50.10 -7.73
N THR A 744 94.83 -50.20 -9.00
CA THR A 744 93.75 -49.38 -9.58
C THR A 744 92.50 -50.24 -9.70
N CYS A 745 91.34 -49.74 -9.28
CA CYS A 745 90.07 -50.45 -9.47
C CYS A 745 89.65 -50.36 -10.94
N GLU A 746 89.43 -51.48 -11.62
CA GLU A 746 88.93 -51.51 -13.01
C GLU A 746 87.49 -50.99 -13.13
N ASN A 747 86.72 -51.07 -12.04
CA ASN A 747 85.37 -50.51 -11.97
C ASN A 747 85.37 -48.97 -11.76
N ASP A 748 86.53 -48.38 -11.42
CA ASP A 748 86.71 -46.93 -11.24
C ASP A 748 88.22 -46.59 -11.31
N GLU A 749 88.69 -46.15 -12.49
CA GLU A 749 90.11 -45.85 -12.74
C GLU A 749 90.69 -44.74 -11.84
N THR A 750 89.83 -43.93 -11.21
CA THR A 750 90.25 -42.88 -10.28
C THR A 750 90.49 -43.42 -8.86
N HIS A 751 89.90 -44.57 -8.54
CA HIS A 751 90.06 -45.21 -7.24
C HIS A 751 91.34 -46.07 -7.22
N LYS A 752 92.39 -45.52 -6.60
CA LYS A 752 93.71 -46.14 -6.48
C LYS A 752 94.12 -46.31 -5.04
N GLU A 753 94.69 -47.46 -4.72
CA GLU A 753 95.24 -47.80 -3.41
C GLU A 753 96.75 -48.07 -3.52
N THR A 754 97.53 -47.44 -2.65
CA THR A 754 99.00 -47.59 -2.60
C THR A 754 99.44 -48.11 -1.24
N PRO A 755 99.22 -49.41 -0.95
CA PRO A 755 99.59 -50.01 0.33
C PRO A 755 101.11 -50.02 0.54
N GLU A 756 101.53 -50.11 1.80
CA GLU A 756 102.94 -50.13 2.17
C GLU A 756 103.61 -51.44 1.72
N VAL A 757 104.75 -51.32 1.03
CA VAL A 757 105.51 -52.43 0.47
C VAL A 757 106.69 -52.78 1.36
N THR A 758 106.87 -54.07 1.66
CA THR A 758 108.06 -54.56 2.36
C THR A 758 109.12 -54.99 1.33
N VAL A 759 110.31 -54.40 1.37
CA VAL A 759 111.44 -54.76 0.48
C VAL A 759 112.50 -55.54 1.26
N THR A 760 112.89 -56.71 0.73
CA THR A 760 113.99 -57.52 1.25
C THR A 760 115.07 -57.69 0.18
N SER A 761 116.34 -57.86 0.57
CA SER A 761 117.46 -58.00 -0.37
C SER A 761 118.26 -59.28 -0.14
N GLU A 762 118.68 -59.93 -1.22
CA GLU A 762 119.55 -61.11 -1.18
C GLU A 762 120.66 -60.99 -2.25
N VAL A 763 121.88 -61.41 -1.93
CA VAL A 763 122.99 -61.41 -2.89
C VAL A 763 122.79 -62.53 -3.92
N LYS A 764 122.61 -62.18 -5.19
CA LYS A 764 122.45 -63.15 -6.29
C LYS A 764 123.81 -63.63 -6.82
N THR A 765 124.70 -62.67 -7.11
CA THR A 765 126.04 -62.97 -7.66
C THR A 765 127.09 -62.25 -6.82
N PRO A 766 128.03 -62.95 -6.16
CA PRO A 766 129.08 -62.29 -5.39
C PRO A 766 130.08 -61.58 -6.31
N ALA A 767 130.66 -60.48 -5.84
CA ALA A 767 131.67 -59.74 -6.58
C ALA A 767 132.98 -60.54 -6.71
N THR A 768 133.63 -60.45 -7.88
CA THR A 768 134.95 -61.06 -8.13
C THR A 768 136.07 -60.01 -8.06
N CYS A 769 137.32 -60.40 -8.29
CA CYS A 769 138.44 -59.44 -8.30
C CYS A 769 138.34 -58.40 -9.44
N THR A 770 137.45 -58.61 -10.44
CA THR A 770 137.30 -57.74 -11.61
C THR A 770 135.85 -57.33 -11.93
N GLU A 771 134.84 -58.05 -11.45
CA GLU A 771 133.42 -57.78 -11.75
C GLU A 771 132.62 -57.45 -10.48
N THR A 772 131.69 -56.49 -10.58
CA THR A 772 130.75 -56.17 -9.49
C THR A 772 129.74 -57.30 -9.29
N GLY A 773 129.35 -57.53 -8.05
CA GLY A 773 128.29 -58.46 -7.69
C GLY A 773 126.90 -57.85 -7.85
N VAL A 774 125.88 -58.70 -7.92
CA VAL A 774 124.46 -58.33 -8.13
C VAL A 774 123.63 -58.73 -6.91
N THR A 775 122.83 -57.79 -6.41
CA THR A 775 121.82 -58.01 -5.37
C THR A 775 120.43 -58.09 -6.01
N THR A 776 119.62 -59.05 -5.60
CA THR A 776 118.19 -59.14 -5.93
C THR A 776 117.38 -58.54 -4.78
N TYR A 777 116.60 -57.51 -5.08
CA TYR A 777 115.59 -56.93 -4.19
C TYR A 777 114.23 -57.55 -4.51
N THR A 778 113.50 -57.97 -3.49
CA THR A 778 112.14 -58.52 -3.58
C THR A 778 111.19 -57.61 -2.81
N ALA A 779 110.20 -57.06 -3.51
CA ALA A 779 109.12 -56.29 -2.92
C ALA A 779 107.95 -57.23 -2.66
N THR A 780 107.38 -57.19 -1.47
CA THR A 780 106.21 -57.98 -1.07
C THR A 780 105.15 -57.07 -0.48
N VAL A 781 103.91 -57.23 -0.90
CA VAL A 781 102.75 -56.52 -0.34
C VAL A 781 101.58 -57.47 -0.13
N GLU A 782 100.82 -57.27 0.93
CA GLU A 782 99.54 -57.95 1.15
C GLU A 782 98.40 -56.97 0.91
N PHE A 783 97.52 -57.26 -0.05
CA PHE A 783 96.38 -56.41 -0.38
C PHE A 783 95.14 -57.27 -0.66
N ASN A 784 94.03 -56.97 0.01
CA ASN A 784 92.79 -57.75 -0.02
C ASN A 784 92.98 -59.27 0.21
N GLY A 785 93.84 -59.62 1.18
CA GLY A 785 94.08 -61.01 1.58
C GLY A 785 94.89 -61.85 0.58
N LYS A 786 95.50 -61.20 -0.44
CA LYS A 786 96.41 -61.83 -1.40
C LYS A 786 97.79 -61.18 -1.31
N THR A 787 98.84 -62.00 -1.36
CA THR A 787 100.23 -61.56 -1.40
C THR A 787 100.69 -61.36 -2.84
N TYR A 788 101.27 -60.21 -3.13
CA TYR A 788 101.88 -59.89 -4.42
C TYR A 788 103.36 -59.62 -4.22
N THR A 789 104.17 -60.05 -5.20
CA THR A 789 105.62 -59.89 -5.16
C THR A 789 106.16 -59.45 -6.50
N ASP A 790 107.16 -58.58 -6.48
CA ASP A 790 107.95 -58.20 -7.65
C ASP A 790 109.45 -58.15 -7.28
N MET A 791 110.34 -58.23 -8.27
CA MET A 791 111.78 -58.31 -8.05
C MET A 791 112.57 -57.36 -8.95
N LYS A 792 113.63 -56.76 -8.41
CA LYS A 792 114.59 -55.94 -9.15
C LYS A 792 116.03 -56.33 -8.82
N GLU A 793 116.85 -56.50 -9.84
CA GLU A 793 118.27 -56.82 -9.69
C GLU A 793 119.14 -55.58 -9.92
N VAL A 794 120.12 -55.36 -9.05
CA VAL A 794 121.02 -54.20 -9.10
C VAL A 794 122.47 -54.66 -8.89
N ALA A 795 123.38 -54.23 -9.76
CA ALA A 795 124.81 -54.55 -9.67
C ALA A 795 125.54 -53.59 -8.70
N ASP A 796 125.27 -53.72 -7.40
CA ASP A 796 125.67 -52.76 -6.35
C ASP A 796 126.79 -53.24 -5.41
N ILE A 797 127.32 -54.46 -5.60
CA ILE A 797 128.41 -54.98 -4.78
C ILE A 797 129.75 -54.70 -5.49
N PRO A 798 130.65 -53.87 -4.93
CA PRO A 798 131.92 -53.52 -5.59
C PRO A 798 132.90 -54.70 -5.69
N ALA A 799 133.74 -54.71 -6.75
CA ALA A 799 134.78 -55.73 -6.98
C ALA A 799 135.85 -55.76 -5.87
N THR A 800 136.39 -56.94 -5.58
CA THR A 800 137.23 -57.21 -4.39
C THR A 800 138.73 -56.86 -4.54
N GLY A 801 139.25 -56.65 -5.76
CA GLY A 801 140.66 -56.28 -6.02
C GLY A 801 141.70 -57.42 -5.88
N HIS A 802 142.96 -57.18 -6.27
CA HIS A 802 144.07 -58.16 -6.23
C HIS A 802 144.97 -58.02 -4.98
N SER A 803 145.47 -59.15 -4.44
CA SER A 803 146.45 -59.25 -3.33
C SER A 803 147.58 -60.25 -3.67
N TYR A 804 148.87 -59.94 -3.43
CA TYR A 804 150.05 -60.65 -3.96
C TYR A 804 151.06 -61.13 -2.86
N GLU A 805 151.62 -62.34 -2.99
CA GLU A 805 152.75 -62.90 -2.21
C GLU A 805 153.74 -63.64 -3.14
N ASP A 806 155.07 -63.54 -2.88
CA ASP A 806 156.15 -64.13 -3.70
C ASP A 806 156.01 -63.94 -5.23
N GLY A 807 155.56 -62.75 -5.63
CA GLY A 807 155.44 -62.38 -7.03
C GLY A 807 154.23 -62.99 -7.76
N LYS A 808 153.22 -63.53 -7.04
CA LYS A 808 151.94 -63.98 -7.63
C LYS A 808 150.71 -63.65 -6.76
N CYS A 809 149.58 -63.34 -7.40
CA CYS A 809 148.30 -63.03 -6.74
C CYS A 809 147.71 -64.28 -6.07
N THR A 810 147.35 -64.18 -4.79
CA THR A 810 146.89 -65.32 -3.97
C THR A 810 145.51 -65.87 -4.39
N VAL A 811 144.72 -65.09 -5.13
CA VAL A 811 143.37 -65.51 -5.58
C VAL A 811 143.35 -65.94 -7.06
N CYS A 812 144.08 -65.25 -7.95
CA CYS A 812 143.99 -65.48 -9.41
C CYS A 812 145.33 -65.88 -10.07
N GLY A 813 146.43 -65.97 -9.33
CA GLY A 813 147.73 -66.44 -9.83
C GLY A 813 148.45 -65.50 -10.80
N ALA A 814 147.89 -64.32 -11.11
CA ALA A 814 148.53 -63.29 -11.91
C ALA A 814 149.88 -62.87 -11.28
N ALA A 815 150.94 -62.80 -12.09
CA ALA A 815 152.26 -62.42 -11.59
C ALA A 815 152.28 -60.93 -11.21
N ASP A 816 152.84 -60.61 -10.04
CA ASP A 816 153.08 -59.24 -9.62
C ASP A 816 154.05 -58.60 -10.64
N PRO A 817 153.65 -57.53 -11.34
CA PRO A 817 154.50 -56.88 -12.33
C PRO A 817 155.87 -56.41 -11.79
N ASN A 818 156.08 -56.40 -10.47
CA ASN A 818 157.21 -55.71 -9.83
C ASN A 818 158.25 -56.59 -9.06
N TYR A 819 158.30 -57.93 -9.17
CA TYR A 819 159.17 -58.82 -8.33
C TYR A 819 160.63 -59.09 -8.87
N LYS A 820 161.71 -58.89 -8.07
CA LYS A 820 163.17 -59.15 -8.39
C LYS A 820 164.06 -59.52 -7.14
N PRO A 821 165.21 -60.27 -7.25
CA PRO A 821 166.14 -60.62 -6.13
C PRO A 821 167.22 -59.53 -5.78
N THR A 822 167.74 -59.50 -4.54
CA THR A 822 168.43 -58.38 -3.85
C THR A 822 169.98 -58.34 -3.83
N GLU A 823 170.56 -57.11 -3.93
CA GLU A 823 171.56 -56.43 -3.04
C GLU A 823 172.29 -55.25 -3.78
N PRO A 824 173.03 -54.29 -3.15
CA PRO A 824 172.75 -53.37 -2.02
C PRO A 824 173.19 -51.88 -2.32
N GLY A 825 172.91 -50.91 -1.42
CA GLY A 825 173.49 -49.53 -1.39
C GLY A 825 172.42 -48.44 -1.18
N ASP A 826 172.30 -47.85 0.03
CA ASP A 826 172.96 -46.61 0.56
C ASP A 826 172.66 -45.36 -0.30
N GLU A 827 171.80 -44.43 0.15
CA GLU A 827 172.02 -43.28 1.06
C GLU A 827 172.58 -42.02 0.36
N ASP A 828 172.17 -40.83 0.85
CA ASP A 828 172.52 -39.44 0.42
C ASP A 828 171.91 -38.90 -0.89
N THR A 829 171.56 -37.61 -1.08
CA THR A 829 171.44 -36.40 -0.24
C THR A 829 170.64 -35.34 -1.04
N ASP A 830 170.11 -34.36 -0.30
CA ASP A 830 169.76 -32.97 -0.65
C ASP A 830 168.29 -32.51 -0.84
N SER A 831 167.99 -31.51 -0.01
CA SER A 831 166.95 -30.45 -0.04
C SER A 831 166.94 -29.64 -1.36
N PRO A 832 165.94 -28.75 -1.64
CA PRO A 832 165.23 -27.87 -0.70
C PRO A 832 163.70 -27.66 -0.87
N GLN A 833 163.09 -27.09 0.20
CA GLN A 833 162.05 -26.03 0.33
C GLN A 833 160.91 -25.87 -0.71
N THR A 834 159.68 -25.39 -0.43
CA THR A 834 158.91 -24.94 0.77
C THR A 834 157.45 -24.68 0.36
N GLY A 835 156.51 -24.89 1.30
CA GLY A 835 155.29 -24.08 1.50
C GLY A 835 154.05 -24.46 0.67
N ASP A 836 152.82 -24.40 1.16
CA ASP A 836 152.29 -24.11 2.50
C ASP A 836 150.78 -24.43 2.48
N SER A 837 150.31 -25.16 3.51
CA SER A 837 149.14 -24.84 4.37
C SER A 837 147.71 -24.73 3.75
N SER A 838 146.58 -25.01 4.41
CA SER A 838 146.12 -25.36 5.78
C SER A 838 144.63 -25.80 5.64
N ASN A 839 144.12 -26.85 6.30
CA ASN A 839 143.45 -26.89 7.62
C ASN A 839 142.15 -26.05 7.84
N ILE A 840 141.03 -26.77 8.03
CA ILE A 840 140.14 -26.80 9.23
C ILE A 840 138.98 -25.76 9.47
N LEU A 841 137.80 -26.31 9.87
CA LEU A 841 136.79 -25.88 10.88
C LEU A 841 135.60 -24.90 10.61
N LEU A 842 134.44 -25.33 11.18
CA LEU A 842 133.46 -24.63 12.06
C LEU A 842 132.20 -23.87 11.51
N TRP A 843 131.01 -24.39 11.89
CA TRP A 843 129.87 -23.79 12.66
C TRP A 843 129.22 -22.39 12.38
N VAL A 844 127.87 -22.40 12.56
CA VAL A 844 126.93 -21.38 13.14
C VAL A 844 126.07 -20.46 12.23
N ALA A 845 124.78 -20.42 12.64
CA ALA A 845 123.74 -19.37 12.62
C ALA A 845 122.72 -19.37 11.47
N LEU A 846 121.39 -19.27 11.63
CA LEU A 846 120.38 -18.88 12.65
C LEU A 846 119.46 -17.79 12.06
N LEU A 847 118.14 -17.97 12.27
CA LEU A 847 117.05 -16.96 12.36
C LEU A 847 116.59 -16.26 11.05
N PHE A 848 115.29 -16.02 10.78
CA PHE A 848 114.15 -15.56 11.60
C PHE A 848 112.79 -16.14 11.05
N LEU A 849 111.89 -16.70 11.89
CA LEU A 849 110.61 -16.12 12.42
C LEU A 849 109.62 -15.62 11.33
N SER A 850 108.31 -15.92 11.27
CA SER A 850 107.24 -16.17 12.28
C SER A 850 105.99 -16.71 11.51
N GLY A 851 105.18 -17.68 11.95
CA GLY A 851 104.15 -17.66 13.03
C GLY A 851 102.75 -17.46 12.39
N GLY A 852 101.63 -18.15 12.68
CA GLY A 852 101.19 -19.26 13.55
C GLY A 852 99.79 -19.71 13.03
N ALA A 853 99.36 -20.96 13.23
CA ALA A 853 98.40 -21.41 14.26
C ALA A 853 97.03 -20.68 14.19
N LEU A 854 95.83 -21.27 14.22
CA LEU A 854 95.35 -22.51 14.85
C LEU A 854 93.89 -22.78 14.39
N SER A 855 93.48 -24.01 14.63
CA SER A 855 92.23 -24.73 14.34
C SER A 855 91.05 -24.50 15.31
N ALA A 856 89.92 -25.13 14.96
CA ALA A 856 88.83 -25.68 15.80
C ALA A 856 87.64 -24.75 16.13
N VAL A 857 86.39 -25.00 15.66
CA VAL A 857 85.39 -26.06 15.96
C VAL A 857 84.48 -25.72 17.17
N THR A 858 83.20 -26.16 17.06
CA THR A 858 82.08 -26.29 18.03
C THR A 858 81.05 -25.15 18.05
N TYR A 859 79.74 -25.29 18.36
CA TYR A 859 78.73 -26.35 18.47
C TYR A 859 77.50 -25.71 19.16
N LYS A 860 76.30 -25.95 18.61
CA LYS A 860 74.93 -25.98 19.19
C LYS A 860 74.31 -24.85 20.08
N LYS A 861 73.08 -24.53 19.62
CA LYS A 861 71.73 -24.51 20.29
C LYS A 861 71.25 -23.29 21.10
N LYS A 862 70.02 -22.85 20.69
CA LYS A 862 68.80 -22.44 21.45
C LYS A 862 68.99 -21.36 22.53
N LYS A 863 68.15 -20.33 22.68
CA LYS A 863 66.67 -20.27 22.67
C LYS A 863 66.24 -18.80 22.88
N GLN A 864 65.06 -18.43 22.37
CA GLN A 864 64.02 -17.54 22.97
C GLN A 864 64.34 -16.12 23.48
N THR A 865 63.61 -15.16 22.87
CA THR A 865 62.83 -14.04 23.44
C THR A 865 63.37 -13.24 24.63
N ASN A 866 63.44 -11.93 24.43
CA ASN A 866 62.65 -10.94 25.18
C ASN A 866 62.11 -9.90 24.21
#